data_AF-A0A235I647-F1
#
_entry.id   AF-A0A235I647-F1
#
_cell.length_a   1.000
_cell.length_b   1.000
_cell.length_c   1.000
_cell.angle_alpha   90.00
_cell.angle_beta   90.00
_cell.angle_gamma   90.00
#
_symmetry.space_group_name_H-M   'P 1'
#
loop_
_entity.id
_entity.type
_entity.pdbx_description
1 polymer ?
#
loop_
_entity_poly.entity_id
_entity_poly.type
_entity_poly.pdbx_seq_one_letter_code
_entity_poly.pdbx_strand_id
1 'polypeptide(L)'
;MIKHTRQKFLVALKGIVLCVSLSVPQINHTGWAQSPDAEVKTLDAEVNAYIQQLKDRDVTVRVTAASALGRPILGNPNFANPSGSAAVAVSALTKALKDQEATVRVSAAVALGKRSYIPTTREDVEILANLAIPELIKTLKDDKEVAGVRSRAANSIGEISWAINKITKKSLREFFGNEETINDLVDTLIIALKHRNVQVRASAAYALETMGSDASAAVPTLVNLLKEKKQDIVVRAKAANSLGNADLKASLNGKAVPALISALKEQKPEAYLLRANAALALGSMGSEPIVAKDAVQPLIIALKDKNTLVRSSAANALGLMGSNAKDAISKLIEVEKEEKNQNVQFRTDVINALGKIASDPKVAGSKRIVSVLISILKDGNDETYVRQSAAYALGKVGLESEETVRALIEVVEDSLEDRQVRKYAAYSLQEFFKNQAYQDPTKNKDKSLSFGGWKQLLIIRNGQNAAKVLEKSNEKEKLFLEEEKEVKWYLQILNRQLQFLIFDWIQKNPLILVLMLYFLVLPSVWIFIFLLNPLGVFYIKQAFNRFKGIDLPYPLSGGFKGTIDILTFISFLDFFCYRPRVFDKWISNQYKLFNKNFLALVKKYDDYEPIAVELDGTSVTKLTIKELQPIFSKKLTRLVIQGEGGTKLAYQLAKWAMSKDKNERLCKHLMLPVLITDFELNSENKADDKLFINAISGQLRDLVEATDSILPELLDQLLRQRRVLVIVNVDGFSEMSDAKTLEIKNRLSEPAFPVNALVLTSQTKLEMKGRLYSLCQIG
;
A
#
# COMPACT_ATOMS: atom_id res chain seq x y z
N MET A 1 31.23 18.41 19.18
CA MET A 1 30.80 17.02 19.47
C MET A 1 30.00 16.38 18.32
N ILE A 2 28.94 17.01 17.78
CA ILE A 2 28.05 16.41 16.75
C ILE A 2 28.76 16.06 15.41
N LYS A 3 29.77 16.83 14.98
CA LYS A 3 30.57 16.50 13.76
C LYS A 3 31.45 15.25 13.92
N HIS A 4 31.98 15.00 15.11
CA HIS A 4 32.92 13.90 15.35
C HIS A 4 32.19 12.55 15.53
N THR A 5 30.98 12.57 16.10
CA THR A 5 30.10 11.39 16.20
C THR A 5 29.59 10.94 14.83
N ARG A 6 29.37 11.87 13.90
CA ARG A 6 28.90 11.59 12.52
C ARG A 6 29.93 10.81 11.69
N GLN A 7 31.22 11.12 11.87
CA GLN A 7 32.32 10.46 11.15
C GLN A 7 32.60 9.05 11.69
N LYS A 8 32.53 8.85 13.01
CA LYS A 8 32.71 7.52 13.62
C LYS A 8 31.54 6.57 13.32
N PHE A 9 30.32 7.07 13.19
CA PHE A 9 29.15 6.27 12.79
C PHE A 9 29.20 5.83 11.31
N LEU A 10 29.74 6.66 10.42
CA LEU A 10 29.95 6.35 9.00
C LEU A 10 31.08 5.34 8.76
N VAL A 11 32.13 5.35 9.60
CA VAL A 11 33.21 4.35 9.55
C VAL A 11 32.74 2.99 10.11
N ALA A 12 31.92 3.00 11.17
CA ALA A 12 31.29 1.79 11.70
C ALA A 12 30.32 1.13 10.69
N LEU A 13 29.64 1.91 9.84
CA LEU A 13 28.74 1.37 8.80
C LEU A 13 29.49 0.82 7.56
N LYS A 14 30.68 1.35 7.23
CA LYS A 14 31.51 0.83 6.13
C LYS A 14 32.14 -0.54 6.42
N GLY A 15 32.25 -0.93 7.69
CA GLY A 15 32.73 -2.25 8.10
C GLY A 15 31.69 -3.38 7.98
N ILE A 16 30.42 -3.08 7.71
CA ILE A 16 29.33 -4.07 7.63
C ILE A 16 28.97 -4.42 6.17
N VAL A 17 29.55 -3.76 5.16
CA VAL A 17 29.19 -3.91 3.74
C VAL A 17 30.29 -4.57 2.88
N LEU A 18 31.33 -5.14 3.48
CA LEU A 18 32.48 -5.73 2.76
C LEU A 18 32.77 -7.17 3.21
N CYS A 19 31.78 -8.06 3.08
CA CYS A 19 31.95 -9.51 3.25
C CYS A 19 30.96 -10.30 2.37
N VAL A 20 31.03 -10.17 1.04
CA VAL A 20 30.57 -11.20 0.08
C VAL A 20 31.41 -11.10 -1.19
N SER A 21 32.54 -11.79 -1.23
CA SER A 21 33.24 -12.15 -2.47
C SER A 21 33.12 -13.66 -2.61
N LEU A 22 32.13 -14.10 -3.39
CA LEU A 22 31.93 -15.50 -3.73
C LEU A 22 32.93 -15.90 -4.82
N SER A 23 33.84 -16.78 -4.44
CA SER A 23 34.71 -17.57 -5.29
C SER A 23 33.88 -18.53 -6.14
N VAL A 24 34.04 -18.45 -7.46
CA VAL A 24 33.49 -19.41 -8.43
C VAL A 24 34.43 -20.62 -8.48
N PRO A 25 33.97 -21.86 -8.22
CA PRO A 25 34.77 -23.04 -8.49
C PRO A 25 34.77 -23.33 -9.99
N GLN A 26 35.96 -23.37 -10.60
CA GLN A 26 36.15 -23.95 -11.92
C GLN A 26 35.89 -25.46 -11.84
N ILE A 27 34.89 -25.92 -12.57
CA ILE A 27 34.65 -27.35 -12.82
C ILE A 27 35.53 -27.77 -13.99
N ASN A 28 36.49 -28.65 -13.72
CA ASN A 28 37.21 -29.40 -14.74
C ASN A 28 36.27 -30.45 -15.34
N HIS A 29 35.99 -30.34 -16.64
CA HIS A 29 35.52 -31.47 -17.44
C HIS A 29 36.69 -32.01 -18.26
N THR A 30 37.37 -33.02 -17.73
CA THR A 30 38.19 -33.94 -18.52
C THR A 30 37.33 -35.12 -18.92
N GLY A 31 37.01 -35.26 -20.20
CA GLY A 31 36.15 -36.32 -20.69
C GLY A 31 35.99 -36.33 -22.21
N TRP A 32 37.01 -36.86 -22.91
CA TRP A 32 36.94 -37.43 -24.27
C TRP A 32 36.63 -36.45 -25.42
N ALA A 33 37.66 -35.75 -25.88
CA ALA A 33 37.66 -35.11 -27.20
C ALA A 33 38.19 -36.09 -28.25
N GLN A 34 37.34 -36.49 -29.20
CA GLN A 34 37.82 -36.77 -30.56
C GLN A 34 38.33 -35.45 -31.15
N SER A 35 39.41 -35.50 -31.92
CA SER A 35 40.14 -34.33 -32.42
C SER A 35 39.24 -33.35 -33.21
N PRO A 36 39.09 -32.08 -32.78
CA PRO A 36 38.37 -31.03 -33.53
C PRO A 36 38.97 -30.74 -34.91
N ASP A 37 40.26 -31.00 -35.09
CA ASP A 37 41.00 -30.64 -36.30
C ASP A 37 40.62 -31.49 -37.53
N ALA A 38 40.04 -32.68 -37.31
CA ALA A 38 39.61 -33.56 -38.39
C ALA A 38 38.23 -33.16 -38.96
N GLU A 39 37.29 -32.80 -38.10
CA GLU A 39 35.91 -32.42 -38.47
C GLU A 39 35.85 -31.04 -39.14
N VAL A 40 36.69 -30.11 -38.69
CA VAL A 40 36.86 -28.78 -39.29
C VAL A 40 37.32 -28.85 -40.75
N LYS A 41 38.32 -29.69 -41.06
CA LYS A 41 38.86 -29.83 -42.42
C LYS A 41 37.86 -30.47 -43.39
N THR A 42 36.95 -31.32 -42.89
CA THR A 42 35.91 -31.95 -43.72
C THR A 42 34.81 -30.96 -44.12
N LEU A 43 34.47 -30.01 -43.26
CA LEU A 43 33.41 -29.02 -43.49
C LEU A 43 33.78 -27.98 -44.57
N ASP A 44 35.03 -27.50 -44.60
CA ASP A 44 35.50 -26.60 -45.68
C ASP A 44 35.62 -27.34 -47.03
N ALA A 45 35.91 -28.65 -47.01
CA ALA A 45 35.91 -29.48 -48.21
C ALA A 45 34.48 -29.66 -48.77
N GLU A 46 33.47 -29.79 -47.91
CA GLU A 46 32.06 -29.86 -48.31
C GLU A 46 31.57 -28.56 -48.96
N VAL A 47 31.91 -27.40 -48.39
CA VAL A 47 31.58 -26.09 -49.01
C VAL A 47 32.14 -26.00 -50.41
N ASN A 48 33.42 -26.36 -50.58
CA ASN A 48 34.08 -26.36 -51.88
C ASN A 48 33.47 -27.38 -52.85
N ALA A 49 33.07 -28.56 -52.37
CA ALA A 49 32.41 -29.56 -53.19
C ALA A 49 31.07 -29.05 -53.73
N TYR A 50 30.23 -28.43 -52.89
CA TYR A 50 28.99 -27.82 -53.35
C TYR A 50 29.22 -26.65 -54.31
N ILE A 51 30.27 -25.85 -54.12
CA ILE A 51 30.64 -24.79 -55.06
C ILE A 51 31.04 -25.35 -56.43
N GLN A 52 31.70 -26.51 -56.49
CA GLN A 52 31.96 -27.16 -57.78
C GLN A 52 30.68 -27.74 -58.39
N GLN A 53 29.80 -28.32 -57.58
CA GLN A 53 28.50 -28.83 -58.04
C GLN A 53 27.59 -27.71 -58.59
N LEU A 54 27.74 -26.46 -58.14
CA LEU A 54 27.08 -25.30 -58.76
C LEU A 54 27.52 -25.03 -60.20
N LYS A 55 28.59 -25.66 -60.69
CA LYS A 55 29.04 -25.55 -62.10
C LYS A 55 28.66 -26.78 -62.93
N ASP A 56 27.93 -27.73 -62.34
CA ASP A 56 27.52 -28.96 -63.02
C ASP A 56 26.56 -28.65 -64.19
N ARG A 57 26.57 -29.49 -65.21
CA ARG A 57 25.65 -29.38 -66.35
C ARG A 57 24.21 -29.68 -65.94
N ASP A 58 24.00 -30.58 -64.98
CA ASP A 58 22.68 -30.96 -64.48
C ASP A 58 22.10 -29.88 -63.54
N VAL A 59 20.93 -29.36 -63.91
CA VAL A 59 20.19 -28.37 -63.13
C VAL A 59 19.82 -28.88 -61.74
N THR A 60 19.53 -30.18 -61.59
CA THR A 60 19.12 -30.79 -60.30
C THR A 60 20.27 -30.81 -59.32
N VAL A 61 21.49 -31.08 -59.82
CA VAL A 61 22.73 -31.03 -59.05
C VAL A 61 22.98 -29.60 -58.60
N ARG A 62 22.86 -28.61 -59.50
CA ARG A 62 23.01 -27.18 -59.15
C ARG A 62 21.96 -26.70 -58.14
N VAL A 63 20.69 -27.10 -58.28
CA VAL A 63 19.61 -26.76 -57.33
C VAL A 63 19.91 -27.33 -55.93
N THR A 64 20.32 -28.59 -55.87
CA THR A 64 20.65 -29.28 -54.62
C THR A 64 21.87 -28.64 -53.97
N ALA A 65 22.91 -28.33 -54.74
CA ALA A 65 24.09 -27.63 -54.28
C ALA A 65 23.75 -26.23 -53.73
N ALA A 66 22.92 -25.45 -54.43
CA ALA A 66 22.45 -24.15 -53.95
C ALA A 66 21.66 -24.27 -52.64
N SER A 67 20.78 -25.27 -52.51
CA SER A 67 20.06 -25.48 -51.24
C SER A 67 20.96 -26.00 -50.13
N ALA A 68 21.96 -26.82 -50.44
CA ALA A 68 22.89 -27.40 -49.48
C ALA A 68 23.85 -26.33 -48.94
N LEU A 69 24.30 -25.40 -49.79
CA LEU A 69 25.12 -24.27 -49.36
C LEU A 69 24.44 -23.38 -48.30
N GLY A 70 23.10 -23.30 -48.32
CA GLY A 70 22.35 -22.59 -47.29
C GLY A 70 22.20 -23.36 -45.97
N ARG A 71 22.19 -24.70 -45.99
CA ARG A 71 21.68 -25.53 -44.86
C ARG A 71 22.57 -25.55 -43.61
N PRO A 72 23.87 -25.86 -43.68
CA PRO A 72 24.74 -25.97 -42.50
C PRO A 72 25.87 -24.93 -42.46
N ILE A 73 26.08 -24.11 -43.50
CA ILE A 73 27.26 -23.23 -43.57
C ILE A 73 26.99 -21.87 -42.95
N LEU A 74 25.77 -21.35 -43.07
CA LEU A 74 25.38 -20.07 -42.48
C LEU A 74 25.02 -20.28 -40.99
N GLY A 75 25.97 -20.02 -40.10
CA GLY A 75 25.76 -20.00 -38.65
C GLY A 75 26.10 -21.29 -37.89
N ASN A 76 26.90 -22.20 -38.46
CA ASN A 76 27.40 -23.36 -37.73
C ASN A 76 28.68 -23.01 -36.94
N PRO A 77 28.67 -23.15 -35.60
CA PRO A 77 29.80 -22.77 -34.76
C PRO A 77 30.99 -23.76 -34.83
N ASN A 78 30.84 -24.91 -35.51
CA ASN A 78 31.86 -25.95 -35.58
C ASN A 78 32.89 -25.75 -36.70
N PHE A 79 32.80 -24.68 -37.50
CA PHE A 79 33.82 -24.31 -38.48
C PHE A 79 35.03 -23.62 -37.78
N ALA A 80 36.27 -23.85 -38.23
CA ALA A 80 37.43 -23.15 -37.66
C ALA A 80 37.50 -21.65 -38.02
N ASN A 81 36.85 -21.25 -39.12
CA ASN A 81 36.61 -19.85 -39.46
C ASN A 81 35.18 -19.69 -40.00
N PRO A 82 34.16 -19.67 -39.12
CA PRO A 82 32.75 -19.63 -39.50
C PRO A 82 32.44 -18.45 -40.45
N SER A 83 32.99 -17.27 -40.16
CA SER A 83 32.84 -16.06 -40.96
C SER A 83 33.42 -16.20 -42.38
N GLY A 84 34.61 -16.82 -42.50
CA GLY A 84 35.27 -17.04 -43.79
C GLY A 84 34.48 -18.00 -44.69
N SER A 85 34.03 -19.13 -44.14
CA SER A 85 33.26 -20.12 -44.89
C SER A 85 31.85 -19.62 -45.24
N ALA A 86 31.23 -18.82 -44.35
CA ALA A 86 29.99 -18.11 -44.64
C ALA A 86 30.17 -17.10 -45.78
N ALA A 87 31.24 -16.31 -45.80
CA ALA A 87 31.51 -15.37 -46.89
C ALA A 87 31.66 -16.06 -48.25
N VAL A 88 32.37 -17.19 -48.28
CA VAL A 88 32.56 -18.00 -49.50
C VAL A 88 31.24 -18.60 -49.97
N ALA A 89 30.43 -19.15 -49.08
CA ALA A 89 29.13 -19.71 -49.41
C ALA A 89 28.14 -18.64 -49.89
N VAL A 90 28.06 -17.49 -49.22
CA VAL A 90 27.21 -16.37 -49.65
C VAL A 90 27.65 -15.86 -51.01
N SER A 91 28.96 -15.72 -51.26
CA SER A 91 29.49 -15.34 -52.58
C SER A 91 29.15 -16.34 -53.68
N ALA A 92 29.16 -17.64 -53.38
CA ALA A 92 28.75 -18.68 -54.31
C ALA A 92 27.25 -18.61 -54.61
N LEU A 93 26.42 -18.39 -53.59
CA LEU A 93 24.97 -18.24 -53.73
C LEU A 93 24.60 -16.98 -54.50
N THR A 94 25.27 -15.86 -54.28
CA THR A 94 25.03 -14.62 -55.05
C THR A 94 25.46 -14.75 -56.51
N LYS A 95 26.49 -15.56 -56.81
CA LYS A 95 26.80 -15.96 -58.21
C LYS A 95 25.71 -16.87 -58.79
N ALA A 96 25.18 -17.81 -58.02
CA ALA A 96 24.09 -18.69 -58.45
C ALA A 96 22.77 -17.95 -58.71
N LEU A 97 22.57 -16.73 -58.18
CA LEU A 97 21.47 -15.84 -58.59
C LEU A 97 21.54 -15.42 -60.07
N LYS A 98 22.66 -15.67 -60.76
CA LYS A 98 22.84 -15.37 -62.20
C LYS A 98 22.87 -16.64 -63.06
N ASP A 99 22.49 -17.79 -62.50
CA ASP A 99 22.40 -19.05 -63.25
C ASP A 99 21.40 -18.92 -64.41
N GLN A 100 21.63 -19.66 -65.50
CA GLN A 100 20.73 -19.66 -66.66
C GLN A 100 19.33 -20.22 -66.28
N GLU A 101 19.28 -21.17 -65.36
CA GLU A 101 18.07 -21.85 -64.93
C GLU A 101 17.39 -21.16 -63.75
N ALA A 102 16.10 -20.82 -63.93
CA ALA A 102 15.33 -20.10 -62.93
C ALA A 102 15.16 -20.89 -61.62
N THR A 103 15.11 -22.22 -61.68
CA THR A 103 15.01 -23.09 -60.50
C THR A 103 16.24 -23.01 -59.61
N VAL A 104 17.43 -22.89 -60.19
CA VAL A 104 18.69 -22.67 -59.46
C VAL A 104 18.67 -21.28 -58.81
N ARG A 105 18.27 -20.24 -59.55
CA ARG A 105 18.13 -18.89 -59.02
C ARG A 105 17.14 -18.81 -57.85
N VAL A 106 16.00 -19.52 -57.93
CA VAL A 106 15.03 -19.64 -56.83
C VAL A 106 15.67 -20.29 -55.61
N SER A 107 16.37 -21.42 -55.80
CA SER A 107 17.05 -22.14 -54.71
C SER A 107 18.09 -21.27 -54.03
N ALA A 108 18.90 -20.55 -54.81
CA ALA A 108 19.91 -19.61 -54.32
C ALA A 108 19.26 -18.45 -53.54
N ALA A 109 18.22 -17.82 -54.08
CA ALA A 109 17.50 -16.75 -53.39
C ALA A 109 16.91 -17.23 -52.05
N VAL A 110 16.29 -18.42 -52.02
CA VAL A 110 15.77 -19.02 -50.78
C VAL A 110 16.89 -19.30 -49.78
N ALA A 111 18.01 -19.88 -50.22
CA ALA A 111 19.13 -20.21 -49.35
C ALA A 111 19.69 -18.97 -48.64
N LEU A 112 19.76 -17.82 -49.33
CA LEU A 112 20.26 -16.55 -48.78
C LEU A 112 19.38 -15.93 -47.69
N GLY A 113 18.09 -16.29 -47.61
CA GLY A 113 17.14 -15.66 -46.69
C GLY A 113 16.31 -16.63 -45.86
N LYS A 114 16.58 -17.94 -45.91
CA LYS A 114 15.77 -18.88 -45.13
C LYS A 114 16.07 -18.70 -43.65
N ARG A 115 15.03 -18.48 -42.85
CA ARG A 115 15.14 -18.19 -41.42
C ARG A 115 15.94 -19.19 -40.60
N SER A 116 15.90 -20.49 -40.93
CA SER A 116 16.70 -21.52 -40.27
C SER A 116 18.20 -21.44 -40.57
N TYR A 117 18.57 -20.65 -41.58
CA TYR A 117 19.92 -20.47 -42.10
C TYR A 117 20.44 -19.04 -41.87
N ILE A 118 19.65 -18.19 -41.20
CA ILE A 118 20.13 -16.85 -40.85
C ILE A 118 21.15 -17.01 -39.73
N PRO A 119 22.36 -16.43 -39.88
CA PRO A 119 23.38 -16.55 -38.86
C PRO A 119 22.94 -15.98 -37.51
N THR A 120 23.43 -16.58 -36.43
CA THR A 120 23.14 -16.13 -35.06
C THR A 120 24.17 -15.13 -34.53
N THR A 121 25.32 -15.00 -35.20
CA THR A 121 26.38 -14.06 -34.82
C THR A 121 26.24 -12.75 -35.59
N ARG A 122 26.72 -11.66 -34.99
CA ARG A 122 26.70 -10.33 -35.60
C ARG A 122 27.57 -10.26 -36.87
N GLU A 123 28.74 -10.88 -36.84
CA GLU A 123 29.71 -10.85 -37.93
C GLU A 123 29.19 -11.57 -39.18
N ASP A 124 28.53 -12.72 -39.00
CA ASP A 124 27.96 -13.46 -40.12
C ASP A 124 26.75 -12.74 -40.74
N VAL A 125 25.92 -12.09 -39.91
CA VAL A 125 24.85 -11.21 -40.41
C VAL A 125 25.45 -10.05 -41.20
N GLU A 126 26.60 -9.52 -40.76
CA GLU A 126 27.32 -8.47 -41.46
C GLU A 126 27.78 -8.91 -42.85
N ILE A 127 28.35 -10.11 -42.96
CA ILE A 127 28.80 -10.72 -44.21
C ILE A 127 27.61 -11.02 -45.13
N LEU A 128 26.56 -11.66 -44.62
CA LEU A 128 25.37 -12.02 -45.38
C LEU A 128 24.70 -10.77 -45.96
N ALA A 129 24.49 -9.74 -45.15
CA ALA A 129 23.83 -8.51 -45.56
C ALA A 129 24.61 -7.76 -46.65
N ASN A 130 25.91 -7.56 -46.45
CA ASN A 130 26.75 -6.80 -47.38
C ASN A 130 26.93 -7.48 -48.73
N LEU A 131 26.97 -8.81 -48.77
CA LEU A 131 27.14 -9.56 -50.02
C LEU A 131 25.82 -9.85 -50.72
N ALA A 132 24.74 -10.16 -49.99
CA ALA A 132 23.50 -10.63 -50.57
C ALA A 132 22.56 -9.48 -50.98
N ILE A 133 22.37 -8.45 -50.14
CA ILE A 133 21.36 -7.41 -50.40
C ILE A 133 21.56 -6.70 -51.76
N PRO A 134 22.78 -6.27 -52.16
CA PRO A 134 22.98 -5.61 -53.44
C PRO A 134 22.61 -6.50 -54.65
N GLU A 135 22.92 -7.79 -54.58
CA GLU A 135 22.60 -8.72 -55.67
C GLU A 135 21.11 -9.08 -55.68
N LEU A 136 20.47 -9.21 -54.51
CA LEU A 136 19.02 -9.42 -54.40
C LEU A 136 18.23 -8.20 -54.93
N ILE A 137 18.72 -6.97 -54.71
CA ILE A 137 18.14 -5.75 -55.31
C ILE A 137 18.21 -5.84 -56.85
N LYS A 138 19.37 -6.20 -57.41
CA LYS A 138 19.52 -6.38 -58.86
C LYS A 138 18.57 -7.44 -59.41
N THR A 139 18.45 -8.58 -58.74
CA THR A 139 17.49 -9.64 -59.11
C THR A 139 16.04 -9.14 -59.07
N LEU A 140 15.70 -8.28 -58.11
CA LEU A 140 14.34 -7.73 -58.00
C LEU A 140 14.04 -6.69 -59.09
N LYS A 141 15.05 -5.94 -59.54
CA LYS A 141 14.96 -4.94 -60.62
C LYS A 141 14.93 -5.54 -62.03
N ASP A 142 15.42 -6.75 -62.24
CA ASP A 142 15.48 -7.35 -63.58
C ASP A 142 14.09 -7.66 -64.12
N ASP A 143 13.61 -6.86 -65.07
CA ASP A 143 12.30 -7.01 -65.70
C ASP A 143 12.12 -8.30 -66.53
N LYS A 144 13.20 -8.98 -66.89
CA LYS A 144 13.16 -10.29 -67.57
C LYS A 144 13.11 -11.45 -66.57
N GLU A 145 13.36 -11.20 -65.29
CA GLU A 145 13.40 -12.24 -64.28
C GLU A 145 12.00 -12.80 -63.98
N VAL A 146 11.94 -14.11 -63.69
CA VAL A 146 10.68 -14.77 -63.37
C VAL A 146 10.15 -14.32 -62.02
N ALA A 147 8.82 -14.21 -61.92
CA ALA A 147 8.16 -13.73 -60.71
C ALA A 147 8.48 -14.57 -59.46
N GLY A 148 8.74 -15.87 -59.64
CA GLY A 148 9.15 -16.76 -58.55
C GLY A 148 10.50 -16.39 -57.95
N VAL A 149 11.49 -16.01 -58.77
CA VAL A 149 12.81 -15.58 -58.27
C VAL A 149 12.68 -14.23 -57.58
N ARG A 150 11.96 -13.27 -58.18
CA ARG A 150 11.73 -11.95 -57.58
C ARG A 150 11.03 -12.00 -56.22
N SER A 151 10.00 -12.85 -56.09
CA SER A 151 9.28 -12.99 -54.81
C SER A 151 10.17 -13.59 -53.72
N ARG A 152 11.05 -14.54 -54.07
CA ARG A 152 12.05 -15.08 -53.13
C ARG A 152 13.11 -14.05 -52.80
N ALA A 153 13.60 -13.28 -53.77
CA ALA A 153 14.57 -12.23 -53.51
C ALA A 153 14.02 -11.17 -52.54
N ALA A 154 12.79 -10.69 -52.76
CA ALA A 154 12.12 -9.78 -51.84
C ALA A 154 11.91 -10.40 -50.45
N ASN A 155 11.51 -11.68 -50.37
CA ASN A 155 11.36 -12.35 -49.08
C ASN A 155 12.70 -12.46 -48.33
N SER A 156 13.77 -12.84 -49.03
CA SER A 156 15.11 -12.96 -48.44
C SER A 156 15.67 -11.62 -47.96
N ILE A 157 15.42 -10.54 -48.70
CA ILE A 157 15.70 -9.18 -48.23
C ILE A 157 15.00 -8.91 -46.90
N GLY A 158 13.72 -9.28 -46.77
CA GLY A 158 12.98 -9.08 -45.52
C GLY A 158 13.54 -9.88 -44.35
N GLU A 159 13.91 -11.13 -44.58
CA GLU A 159 14.52 -11.99 -43.57
C GLU A 159 15.90 -11.47 -43.11
N ILE A 160 16.73 -11.00 -44.04
CA ILE A 160 18.02 -10.36 -43.72
C ILE A 160 17.78 -9.05 -42.96
N SER A 161 16.79 -8.24 -43.35
CA SER A 161 16.43 -6.99 -42.66
C SER A 161 15.99 -7.24 -41.23
N TRP A 162 15.17 -8.28 -41.02
CA TRP A 162 14.77 -8.74 -39.70
C TRP A 162 15.97 -9.19 -38.87
N ALA A 163 16.91 -9.94 -39.47
CA ALA A 163 18.12 -10.40 -38.80
C ALA A 163 18.99 -9.23 -38.32
N ILE A 164 19.20 -8.23 -39.17
CA ILE A 164 19.93 -7.01 -38.83
C ILE A 164 19.27 -6.34 -37.62
N ASN A 165 17.97 -6.04 -37.69
CA ASN A 165 17.27 -5.37 -36.60
C ASN A 165 17.32 -6.19 -35.29
N LYS A 166 17.05 -7.50 -35.37
CA LYS A 166 16.94 -8.36 -34.18
C LYS A 166 18.28 -8.67 -33.52
N ILE A 167 19.31 -8.99 -34.30
CA ILE A 167 20.60 -9.49 -33.81
C ILE A 167 21.55 -8.33 -33.54
N THR A 168 21.65 -7.38 -34.46
CA THR A 168 22.57 -6.24 -34.33
C THR A 168 21.97 -5.09 -33.52
N LYS A 169 20.64 -5.07 -33.34
CA LYS A 169 19.88 -3.98 -32.68
C LYS A 169 20.10 -2.61 -33.34
N LYS A 170 20.39 -2.60 -34.64
CA LYS A 170 20.56 -1.40 -35.48
C LYS A 170 19.47 -1.34 -36.54
N SER A 171 19.11 -0.12 -36.94
CA SER A 171 18.38 0.08 -38.21
C SER A 171 19.26 -0.29 -39.40
N LEU A 172 18.66 -0.53 -40.57
CA LEU A 172 19.45 -0.79 -41.79
C LEU A 172 20.29 0.44 -42.14
N ARG A 173 19.78 1.66 -41.93
CA ARG A 173 20.56 2.90 -42.13
C ARG A 173 21.80 2.96 -41.24
N GLU A 174 21.65 2.67 -39.94
CA GLU A 174 22.78 2.61 -38.99
C GLU A 174 23.75 1.48 -39.29
N PHE A 175 23.24 0.37 -39.82
CA PHE A 175 24.04 -0.80 -40.14
C PHE A 175 24.91 -0.56 -41.38
N PHE A 176 24.33 -0.08 -42.48
CA PHE A 176 25.06 0.12 -43.74
C PHE A 176 25.83 1.45 -43.78
N GLY A 177 25.41 2.46 -43.01
CA GLY A 177 26.01 3.80 -43.05
C GLY A 177 25.86 4.53 -44.40
N ASN A 178 25.09 3.96 -45.34
CA ASN A 178 24.87 4.49 -46.68
C ASN A 178 23.36 4.61 -46.95
N GLU A 179 22.88 5.84 -47.06
CA GLU A 179 21.46 6.12 -47.34
C GLU A 179 21.05 5.75 -48.77
N GLU A 180 21.98 5.77 -49.73
CA GLU A 180 21.68 5.51 -51.14
C GLU A 180 21.18 4.07 -51.34
N THR A 181 21.90 3.09 -50.79
CA THR A 181 21.51 1.66 -50.88
C THR A 181 20.14 1.40 -50.25
N ILE A 182 19.83 2.07 -49.14
CA ILE A 182 18.54 1.89 -48.45
C ILE A 182 17.41 2.56 -49.22
N ASN A 183 17.62 3.77 -49.73
CA ASN A 183 16.64 4.45 -50.56
C ASN A 183 16.37 3.64 -51.84
N ASP A 184 17.42 3.14 -52.50
CA ASP A 184 17.31 2.28 -53.68
C ASP A 184 16.57 0.98 -53.38
N LEU A 185 16.85 0.36 -52.23
CA LEU A 185 16.14 -0.84 -51.77
C LEU A 185 14.65 -0.55 -51.54
N VAL A 186 14.31 0.53 -50.85
CA VAL A 186 12.92 0.93 -50.58
C VAL A 186 12.19 1.24 -51.88
N ASP A 187 12.80 1.99 -52.80
CA ASP A 187 12.21 2.32 -54.11
C ASP A 187 11.98 1.06 -54.94
N THR A 188 12.93 0.13 -54.94
CA THR A 188 12.79 -1.17 -55.62
C THR A 188 11.62 -1.97 -55.05
N LEU A 189 11.46 -1.99 -53.72
CA LEU A 189 10.33 -2.67 -53.08
C LEU A 189 8.99 -1.96 -53.34
N ILE A 190 8.97 -0.62 -53.41
CA ILE A 190 7.79 0.16 -53.82
C ILE A 190 7.36 -0.19 -55.25
N ILE A 191 8.31 -0.40 -56.17
CA ILE A 191 8.03 -0.88 -57.52
C ILE A 191 7.48 -2.31 -57.48
N ALA A 192 8.10 -3.19 -56.68
CA ALA A 192 7.67 -4.58 -56.53
C ALA A 192 6.25 -4.72 -55.93
N LEU A 193 5.80 -3.77 -55.11
CA LEU A 193 4.41 -3.68 -54.62
C LEU A 193 3.39 -3.50 -55.75
N LYS A 194 3.79 -3.04 -56.93
CA LYS A 194 2.91 -2.85 -58.11
C LYS A 194 3.00 -4.00 -59.11
N HIS A 195 3.79 -5.03 -58.81
CA HIS A 195 4.05 -6.14 -59.72
C HIS A 195 2.79 -6.98 -60.00
N ARG A 196 2.64 -7.50 -61.22
CA ARG A 196 1.45 -8.30 -61.64
C ARG A 196 1.23 -9.56 -60.80
N ASN A 197 2.31 -10.20 -60.36
CA ASN A 197 2.25 -11.42 -59.56
C ASN A 197 2.01 -11.11 -58.07
N VAL A 198 0.98 -11.75 -57.49
CA VAL A 198 0.54 -11.59 -56.10
C VAL A 198 1.66 -11.90 -55.09
N GLN A 199 2.46 -12.94 -55.33
CA GLN A 199 3.54 -13.35 -54.42
C GLN A 199 4.66 -12.32 -54.36
N VAL A 200 4.98 -11.66 -55.48
CA VAL A 200 5.97 -10.57 -55.49
C VAL A 200 5.48 -9.39 -54.64
N ARG A 201 4.20 -9.01 -54.79
CA ARG A 201 3.60 -7.94 -53.97
C ARG A 201 3.59 -8.28 -52.49
N ALA A 202 3.21 -9.52 -52.15
CA ALA A 202 3.16 -9.99 -50.77
C ALA A 202 4.55 -10.03 -50.12
N SER A 203 5.57 -10.55 -50.82
CA SER A 203 6.95 -10.55 -50.36
C SER A 203 7.51 -9.14 -50.20
N ALA A 204 7.19 -8.23 -51.13
CA ALA A 204 7.62 -6.83 -51.04
C ALA A 204 7.00 -6.12 -49.81
N ALA A 205 5.71 -6.33 -49.55
CA ALA A 205 5.05 -5.80 -48.36
C ALA A 205 5.67 -6.35 -47.06
N TYR A 206 6.02 -7.64 -47.05
CA TYR A 206 6.72 -8.26 -45.92
C TYR A 206 8.13 -7.70 -45.71
N ALA A 207 8.91 -7.51 -46.77
CA ALA A 207 10.23 -6.90 -46.67
C ALA A 207 10.16 -5.50 -46.07
N LEU A 208 9.22 -4.68 -46.54
CA LEU A 208 8.98 -3.33 -46.00
C LEU A 208 8.53 -3.35 -44.55
N GLU A 209 7.72 -4.33 -44.13
CA GLU A 209 7.38 -4.56 -42.72
C GLU A 209 8.64 -4.80 -41.88
N THR A 210 9.53 -5.72 -42.31
CA THR A 210 10.73 -6.09 -41.54
C THR A 210 11.82 -5.03 -41.50
N MET A 211 11.83 -4.10 -42.46
CA MET A 211 12.73 -2.95 -42.48
C MET A 211 12.39 -1.88 -41.44
N GLY A 212 11.16 -1.90 -40.88
CA GLY A 212 10.75 -0.97 -39.85
C GLY A 212 10.79 0.50 -40.32
N SER A 213 11.38 1.38 -39.53
CA SER A 213 11.38 2.83 -39.75
C SER A 213 12.07 3.23 -41.07
N ASP A 214 13.00 2.42 -41.57
CA ASP A 214 13.70 2.66 -42.84
C ASP A 214 12.77 2.60 -44.05
N ALA A 215 11.65 1.88 -43.95
CA ALA A 215 10.62 1.76 -44.98
C ALA A 215 9.58 2.91 -44.96
N SER A 216 9.81 3.99 -44.19
CA SER A 216 8.86 5.10 -44.03
C SER A 216 8.36 5.71 -45.35
N ALA A 217 9.21 5.75 -46.39
CA ALA A 217 8.83 6.28 -47.72
C ALA A 217 7.79 5.41 -48.45
N ALA A 218 7.66 4.12 -48.09
CA ALA A 218 6.70 3.21 -48.71
C ALA A 218 5.28 3.33 -48.14
N VAL A 219 5.09 4.06 -47.03
CA VAL A 219 3.80 4.21 -46.33
C VAL A 219 2.66 4.65 -47.26
N PRO A 220 2.79 5.69 -48.12
CA PRO A 220 1.69 6.09 -49.01
C PRO A 220 1.29 4.97 -49.98
N THR A 221 2.27 4.22 -50.50
CA THR A 221 2.04 3.09 -51.41
C THR A 221 1.32 1.94 -50.70
N LEU A 222 1.72 1.61 -49.48
CA LEU A 222 1.07 0.58 -48.65
C LEU A 222 -0.38 0.97 -48.30
N VAL A 223 -0.65 2.24 -48.00
CA VAL A 223 -2.01 2.75 -47.77
C VAL A 223 -2.88 2.62 -49.03
N ASN A 224 -2.33 2.94 -50.21
CA ASN A 224 -3.06 2.78 -51.47
C ASN A 224 -3.34 1.30 -51.78
N LEU A 225 -2.35 0.42 -51.58
CA LEU A 225 -2.49 -1.03 -51.74
C LEU A 225 -3.61 -1.58 -50.86
N LEU A 226 -3.72 -1.10 -49.62
CA LEU A 226 -4.76 -1.51 -48.67
C LEU A 226 -6.17 -1.10 -49.14
N LYS A 227 -6.32 0.10 -49.71
CA LYS A 227 -7.60 0.66 -50.17
C LYS A 227 -8.12 0.00 -51.45
N GLU A 228 -7.24 -0.50 -52.30
CA GLU A 228 -7.61 -1.02 -53.60
C GLU A 228 -8.33 -2.38 -53.50
N LYS A 229 -9.68 -2.37 -53.56
CA LYS A 229 -10.51 -3.58 -53.41
C LYS A 229 -10.27 -4.66 -54.47
N LYS A 230 -9.71 -4.29 -55.64
CA LYS A 230 -9.34 -5.24 -56.71
C LYS A 230 -8.09 -6.04 -56.37
N GLN A 231 -7.29 -5.59 -55.40
CA GLN A 231 -6.11 -6.32 -54.96
C GLN A 231 -6.50 -7.59 -54.20
N ASP A 232 -5.59 -8.55 -54.28
CA ASP A 232 -5.67 -9.80 -53.54
C ASP A 232 -5.76 -9.53 -52.02
N ILE A 233 -6.64 -10.28 -51.35
CA ILE A 233 -6.93 -10.12 -49.92
C ILE A 233 -5.66 -10.34 -49.09
N VAL A 234 -4.80 -11.30 -49.47
CA VAL A 234 -3.55 -11.61 -48.77
C VAL A 234 -2.59 -10.42 -48.88
N VAL A 235 -2.50 -9.80 -50.06
CA VAL A 235 -1.65 -8.63 -50.29
C VAL A 235 -2.14 -7.44 -49.47
N ARG A 236 -3.45 -7.18 -49.45
CA ARG A 236 -4.05 -6.14 -48.58
C ARG A 236 -3.79 -6.43 -47.09
N ALA A 237 -3.89 -7.69 -46.67
CA ALA A 237 -3.64 -8.10 -45.29
C ALA A 237 -2.16 -7.91 -44.88
N LYS A 238 -1.22 -8.17 -45.80
CA LYS A 238 0.21 -7.89 -45.59
C LYS A 238 0.51 -6.40 -45.52
N ALA A 239 -0.14 -5.58 -46.35
CA ALA A 239 -0.04 -4.13 -46.22
C ALA A 239 -0.60 -3.62 -44.89
N ALA A 240 -1.75 -4.15 -44.44
CA ALA A 240 -2.29 -3.81 -43.11
C ALA A 240 -1.30 -4.16 -41.99
N ASN A 241 -0.69 -5.34 -42.04
CA ASN A 241 0.32 -5.77 -41.06
C ASN A 241 1.55 -4.85 -41.07
N SER A 242 2.08 -4.56 -42.26
CA SER A 242 3.21 -3.64 -42.44
C SER A 242 2.92 -2.26 -41.84
N LEU A 243 1.75 -1.67 -42.12
CA LEU A 243 1.32 -0.40 -41.56
C LEU A 243 1.14 -0.43 -40.02
N GLY A 244 0.93 -1.62 -39.44
CA GLY A 244 0.81 -1.84 -38.01
C GLY A 244 2.15 -1.97 -37.28
N ASN A 245 3.28 -1.99 -38.00
CA ASN A 245 4.60 -2.04 -37.38
C ASN A 245 4.84 -0.76 -36.55
N ALA A 246 5.24 -0.95 -35.29
CA ALA A 246 5.53 0.14 -34.35
C ALA A 246 6.57 1.13 -34.88
N ASP A 247 7.56 0.66 -35.67
CA ASP A 247 8.62 1.50 -36.21
C ASP A 247 8.14 2.43 -37.33
N LEU A 248 6.99 2.14 -37.94
CA LEU A 248 6.36 2.99 -38.96
C LEU A 248 5.38 4.02 -38.37
N LYS A 249 5.08 3.93 -37.06
CA LYS A 249 4.08 4.75 -36.37
C LYS A 249 4.31 6.26 -36.52
N ALA A 250 5.57 6.70 -36.43
CA ALA A 250 5.95 8.11 -36.54
C ALA A 250 5.72 8.69 -37.95
N SER A 251 5.88 7.87 -39.00
CA SER A 251 5.66 8.29 -40.40
C SER A 251 4.17 8.39 -40.76
N LEU A 252 3.31 7.66 -40.05
CA LEU A 252 1.90 7.51 -40.41
C LEU A 252 1.06 8.72 -40.05
N ASN A 253 1.32 9.44 -38.94
CA ASN A 253 0.53 10.59 -38.46
C ASN A 253 -1.00 10.39 -38.59
N GLY A 254 -1.50 9.18 -38.35
CA GLY A 254 -2.93 8.84 -38.49
C GLY A 254 -3.46 8.69 -39.93
N LYS A 255 -2.67 8.95 -40.98
CA LYS A 255 -3.11 8.90 -42.39
C LYS A 255 -3.57 7.51 -42.86
N ALA A 256 -3.06 6.45 -42.24
CA ALA A 256 -3.48 5.07 -42.53
C ALA A 256 -4.76 4.65 -41.80
N VAL A 257 -5.17 5.37 -40.75
CA VAL A 257 -6.29 4.98 -39.87
C VAL A 257 -7.60 4.82 -40.65
N PRO A 258 -8.01 5.74 -41.56
CA PRO A 258 -9.23 5.55 -42.34
C PRO A 258 -9.18 4.31 -43.25
N ALA A 259 -8.01 4.00 -43.82
CA ALA A 259 -7.84 2.83 -44.68
C ALA A 259 -7.91 1.52 -43.88
N LEU A 260 -7.29 1.49 -42.70
CA LEU A 260 -7.35 0.35 -41.77
C LEU A 260 -8.76 0.14 -41.22
N ILE A 261 -9.48 1.20 -40.86
CA ILE A 261 -10.90 1.11 -40.47
C ILE A 261 -11.75 0.55 -41.62
N SER A 262 -11.49 0.97 -42.86
CA SER A 262 -12.19 0.41 -44.02
C SER A 262 -11.86 -1.07 -44.24
N ALA A 263 -10.62 -1.49 -44.01
CA ALA A 263 -10.20 -2.89 -44.12
C ALA A 263 -10.81 -3.76 -43.01
N LEU A 264 -10.92 -3.22 -41.79
CA LEU A 264 -11.61 -3.86 -40.66
C LEU A 264 -13.09 -4.13 -40.94
N LYS A 265 -13.73 -3.30 -41.78
CA LYS A 265 -15.14 -3.42 -42.17
C LYS A 265 -15.37 -4.24 -43.44
N GLU A 266 -14.35 -4.96 -43.93
CA GLU A 266 -14.48 -5.78 -45.14
C GLU A 266 -15.50 -6.92 -44.95
N GLN A 267 -16.56 -6.90 -45.76
CA GLN A 267 -17.72 -7.78 -45.58
C GLN A 267 -17.49 -9.19 -46.10
N LYS A 268 -16.49 -9.39 -46.96
CA LYS A 268 -16.14 -10.71 -47.51
C LYS A 268 -15.82 -11.70 -46.38
N PRO A 269 -16.52 -12.84 -46.27
CA PRO A 269 -16.26 -13.82 -45.21
C PRO A 269 -14.80 -14.30 -45.18
N GLU A 270 -14.19 -14.50 -46.34
CA GLU A 270 -12.80 -14.93 -46.52
C GLU A 270 -11.77 -13.86 -46.14
N ALA A 271 -12.17 -12.60 -45.96
CA ALA A 271 -11.28 -11.50 -45.59
C ALA A 271 -10.98 -11.41 -44.08
N TYR A 272 -11.17 -12.49 -43.33
CA TYR A 272 -10.92 -12.51 -41.88
C TYR A 272 -9.47 -12.16 -41.52
N LEU A 273 -8.48 -12.59 -42.32
CA LEU A 273 -7.07 -12.21 -42.11
C LEU A 273 -6.83 -10.71 -42.30
N LEU A 274 -7.49 -10.10 -43.30
CA LEU A 274 -7.42 -8.67 -43.53
C LEU A 274 -8.03 -7.89 -42.35
N ARG A 275 -9.22 -8.30 -41.89
CA ARG A 275 -9.88 -7.68 -40.73
C ARG A 275 -9.05 -7.81 -39.46
N ALA A 276 -8.50 -9.00 -39.20
CA ALA A 276 -7.65 -9.26 -38.04
C ALA A 276 -6.38 -8.39 -38.06
N ASN A 277 -5.65 -8.38 -39.18
CA ASN A 277 -4.44 -7.56 -39.31
C ASN A 277 -4.74 -6.06 -39.22
N ALA A 278 -5.87 -5.61 -39.79
CA ALA A 278 -6.30 -4.23 -39.66
C ALA A 278 -6.61 -3.85 -38.20
N ALA A 279 -7.27 -4.74 -37.45
CA ALA A 279 -7.52 -4.53 -36.02
C ALA A 279 -6.20 -4.40 -35.24
N LEU A 280 -5.27 -5.34 -35.41
CA LEU A 280 -3.97 -5.30 -34.73
C LEU A 280 -3.17 -4.04 -35.07
N ALA A 281 -3.14 -3.65 -36.36
CA ALA A 281 -2.47 -2.44 -36.79
C ALA A 281 -3.05 -1.18 -36.15
N LEU A 282 -4.38 -1.07 -36.06
CA LEU A 282 -5.05 0.02 -35.33
C LEU A 282 -4.68 0.03 -33.85
N GLY A 283 -4.58 -1.15 -33.21
CA GLY A 283 -4.16 -1.29 -31.81
C GLY A 283 -2.73 -0.81 -31.57
N SER A 284 -1.78 -1.27 -32.39
CA SER A 284 -0.37 -0.87 -32.32
C SER A 284 -0.18 0.65 -32.54
N MET A 285 -0.98 1.25 -33.43
CA MET A 285 -0.97 2.69 -33.66
C MET A 285 -1.70 3.49 -32.56
N GLY A 286 -2.70 2.90 -31.92
CA GLY A 286 -3.67 3.58 -31.05
C GLY A 286 -3.18 3.90 -29.64
N SER A 287 -1.87 3.75 -29.36
CA SER A 287 -1.28 4.39 -28.18
C SER A 287 -1.22 5.92 -28.31
N GLU A 288 -1.38 6.47 -29.52
CA GLU A 288 -1.63 7.91 -29.72
C GLU A 288 -3.13 8.23 -29.53
N PRO A 289 -3.50 9.23 -28.70
CA PRO A 289 -4.90 9.58 -28.46
C PRO A 289 -5.69 9.93 -29.72
N ILE A 290 -5.04 10.55 -30.72
CA ILE A 290 -5.70 10.95 -31.97
C ILE A 290 -6.15 9.74 -32.80
N VAL A 291 -5.35 8.68 -32.81
CA VAL A 291 -5.67 7.42 -33.50
C VAL A 291 -6.76 6.68 -32.72
N ALA A 292 -6.67 6.69 -31.39
CA ALA A 292 -7.62 5.98 -30.56
C ALA A 292 -9.05 6.49 -30.70
N LYS A 293 -9.21 7.82 -30.81
CA LYS A 293 -10.51 8.46 -30.99
C LYS A 293 -11.34 7.84 -32.13
N ASP A 294 -10.70 7.54 -33.26
CA ASP A 294 -11.39 7.02 -34.45
C ASP A 294 -11.42 5.49 -34.51
N ALA A 295 -10.47 4.81 -33.85
CA ALA A 295 -10.32 3.35 -33.92
C ALA A 295 -11.16 2.57 -32.89
N VAL A 296 -11.45 3.15 -31.72
CA VAL A 296 -12.12 2.43 -30.62
C VAL A 296 -13.50 1.90 -31.03
N GLN A 297 -14.35 2.72 -31.65
CA GLN A 297 -15.71 2.30 -32.04
C GLN A 297 -15.72 1.19 -33.12
N PRO A 298 -14.94 1.30 -34.21
CA PRO A 298 -14.76 0.18 -35.16
C PRO A 298 -14.26 -1.11 -34.50
N LEU A 299 -13.31 -1.03 -33.57
CA LEU A 299 -12.80 -2.20 -32.84
C LEU A 299 -13.86 -2.81 -31.91
N ILE A 300 -14.66 -1.98 -31.23
CA ILE A 300 -15.82 -2.40 -30.43
C ILE A 300 -16.80 -3.21 -31.30
N ILE A 301 -17.08 -2.77 -32.52
CA ILE A 301 -17.94 -3.50 -33.45
C ILE A 301 -17.31 -4.85 -33.85
N ALA A 302 -16.00 -4.87 -34.10
CA ALA A 302 -15.26 -6.07 -34.49
C ALA A 302 -15.17 -7.15 -33.39
N LEU A 303 -15.47 -6.81 -32.12
CA LEU A 303 -15.63 -7.81 -31.05
C LEU A 303 -16.78 -8.79 -31.33
N LYS A 304 -17.76 -8.41 -32.17
CA LYS A 304 -18.89 -9.26 -32.58
C LYS A 304 -18.71 -9.86 -33.98
N ASP A 305 -17.48 -9.87 -34.52
CA ASP A 305 -17.20 -10.51 -35.82
C ASP A 305 -17.50 -12.01 -35.79
N LYS A 306 -17.89 -12.59 -36.93
CA LYS A 306 -18.18 -14.03 -37.05
C LYS A 306 -16.93 -14.90 -36.88
N ASN A 307 -15.75 -14.35 -37.16
CA ASN A 307 -14.50 -15.07 -37.08
C ASN A 307 -13.77 -14.76 -35.77
N THR A 308 -13.47 -15.79 -34.98
CA THR A 308 -12.80 -15.67 -33.67
C THR A 308 -11.47 -14.93 -33.74
N LEU A 309 -10.66 -15.11 -34.79
CA LEU A 309 -9.38 -14.42 -34.93
C LEU A 309 -9.57 -12.90 -35.00
N VAL A 310 -10.63 -12.44 -35.67
CA VAL A 310 -10.97 -11.00 -35.75
C VAL A 310 -11.43 -10.49 -34.39
N ARG A 311 -12.28 -11.25 -33.69
CA ARG A 311 -12.73 -10.88 -32.33
C ARG A 311 -11.54 -10.74 -31.37
N SER A 312 -10.67 -11.76 -31.33
CA SER A 312 -9.44 -11.77 -30.52
C SER A 312 -8.49 -10.63 -30.89
N SER A 313 -8.31 -10.37 -32.19
CA SER A 313 -7.48 -9.25 -32.67
C SER A 313 -8.05 -7.89 -32.24
N ALA A 314 -9.37 -7.74 -32.24
CA ALA A 314 -10.04 -6.51 -31.79
C ALA A 314 -9.89 -6.31 -30.28
N ALA A 315 -10.07 -7.35 -29.46
CA ALA A 315 -9.83 -7.29 -28.02
C ALA A 315 -8.38 -6.93 -27.71
N ASN A 316 -7.43 -7.62 -28.34
CA ASN A 316 -6.00 -7.35 -28.19
C ASN A 316 -5.64 -5.93 -28.62
N ALA A 317 -6.20 -5.44 -29.73
CA ALA A 317 -6.00 -4.08 -30.20
C ALA A 317 -6.48 -3.04 -29.16
N LEU A 318 -7.68 -3.21 -28.62
CA LEU A 318 -8.20 -2.34 -27.55
C LEU A 318 -7.30 -2.37 -26.31
N GLY A 319 -6.76 -3.54 -25.95
CA GLY A 319 -5.77 -3.67 -24.87
C GLY A 319 -4.44 -2.95 -25.14
N LEU A 320 -3.92 -3.02 -26.37
CA LEU A 320 -2.67 -2.35 -26.78
C LEU A 320 -2.79 -0.82 -26.74
N MET A 321 -3.99 -0.29 -26.96
CA MET A 321 -4.28 1.14 -26.85
C MET A 321 -4.27 1.64 -25.39
N GLY A 322 -4.30 0.72 -24.42
CA GLY A 322 -4.23 1.04 -23.00
C GLY A 322 -5.36 1.97 -22.54
N SER A 323 -5.02 2.98 -21.74
CA SER A 323 -5.98 3.93 -21.17
C SER A 323 -6.75 4.74 -22.22
N ASN A 324 -6.23 4.85 -23.46
CA ASN A 324 -6.94 5.52 -24.56
C ASN A 324 -8.18 4.76 -25.03
N ALA A 325 -8.29 3.46 -24.75
CA ALA A 325 -9.47 2.64 -25.08
C ALA A 325 -10.49 2.54 -23.94
N LYS A 326 -10.46 3.46 -22.96
CA LYS A 326 -11.40 3.48 -21.82
C LYS A 326 -12.89 3.40 -22.22
N ASP A 327 -13.26 3.93 -23.38
CA ASP A 327 -14.65 3.90 -23.86
C ASP A 327 -15.11 2.48 -24.25
N ALA A 328 -14.18 1.53 -24.43
CA ALA A 328 -14.49 0.13 -24.69
C ALA A 328 -14.78 -0.70 -23.43
N ILE A 329 -14.51 -0.17 -22.22
CA ILE A 329 -14.62 -0.93 -20.96
C ILE A 329 -16.01 -1.54 -20.80
N SER A 330 -17.07 -0.75 -20.98
CA SER A 330 -18.45 -1.23 -20.82
C SER A 330 -18.77 -2.35 -21.80
N LYS A 331 -18.31 -2.24 -23.05
CA LYS A 331 -18.58 -3.26 -24.08
C LYS A 331 -17.78 -4.54 -23.83
N LEU A 332 -16.50 -4.42 -23.46
CA LEU A 332 -15.67 -5.58 -23.13
C LEU A 332 -16.27 -6.37 -21.95
N ILE A 333 -16.78 -5.69 -20.92
CA ILE A 333 -17.49 -6.34 -19.80
C ILE A 333 -18.79 -7.02 -20.27
N GLU A 334 -19.54 -6.40 -21.18
CA GLU A 334 -20.75 -7.01 -21.75
C GLU A 334 -20.41 -8.28 -22.55
N VAL A 335 -19.40 -8.21 -23.42
CA VAL A 335 -18.94 -9.34 -24.24
C VAL A 335 -18.46 -10.49 -23.36
N GLU A 336 -17.70 -10.20 -22.29
CA GLU A 336 -17.26 -11.24 -21.36
C GLU A 336 -18.43 -11.95 -20.68
N LYS A 337 -19.53 -11.23 -20.37
CA LYS A 337 -20.74 -11.83 -19.80
C LYS A 337 -21.54 -12.63 -20.83
N GLU A 338 -21.65 -12.15 -22.07
CA GLU A 338 -22.34 -12.83 -23.17
C GLU A 338 -21.64 -14.16 -23.53
N GLU A 339 -20.32 -14.23 -23.40
CA GLU A 339 -19.49 -15.38 -23.80
C GLU A 339 -19.19 -16.35 -22.65
N LYS A 340 -19.81 -16.22 -21.46
CA LYS A 340 -19.43 -16.94 -20.21
C LYS A 340 -19.19 -18.46 -20.36
N ASN A 341 -19.80 -19.14 -21.34
CA ASN A 341 -19.63 -20.58 -21.60
C ASN A 341 -19.17 -20.89 -23.03
N GLN A 342 -18.52 -19.95 -23.71
CA GLN A 342 -18.14 -20.06 -25.12
C GLN A 342 -16.61 -20.17 -25.28
N ASN A 343 -16.03 -19.37 -26.18
CA ASN A 343 -14.64 -19.50 -26.58
C ASN A 343 -13.70 -18.98 -25.48
N VAL A 344 -13.08 -19.91 -24.74
CA VAL A 344 -12.12 -19.62 -23.65
C VAL A 344 -11.00 -18.68 -24.10
N GLN A 345 -10.41 -18.89 -25.28
CA GLN A 345 -9.33 -18.04 -25.77
C GLN A 345 -9.76 -16.59 -26.02
N PHE A 346 -10.96 -16.40 -26.57
CA PHE A 346 -11.48 -15.05 -26.78
C PHE A 346 -11.79 -14.34 -25.46
N ARG A 347 -12.36 -15.04 -24.48
CA ARG A 347 -12.59 -14.50 -23.13
C ARG A 347 -11.29 -14.07 -22.45
N THR A 348 -10.24 -14.88 -22.54
CA THR A 348 -8.93 -14.50 -21.97
C THR A 348 -8.34 -13.28 -22.66
N ASP A 349 -8.49 -13.14 -23.99
CA ASP A 349 -8.10 -11.92 -24.72
C ASP A 349 -8.86 -10.68 -24.22
N VAL A 350 -10.18 -10.80 -24.00
CA VAL A 350 -11.04 -9.72 -23.46
C VAL A 350 -10.62 -9.34 -22.04
N ILE A 351 -10.39 -10.31 -21.17
CA ILE A 351 -9.93 -10.09 -19.79
C ILE A 351 -8.56 -9.41 -19.76
N ASN A 352 -7.63 -9.87 -20.59
CA ASN A 352 -6.31 -9.26 -20.72
C ASN A 352 -6.39 -7.82 -21.25
N ALA A 353 -7.30 -7.55 -22.19
CA ALA A 353 -7.55 -6.20 -22.68
C ALA A 353 -8.07 -5.27 -21.57
N LEU A 354 -9.06 -5.73 -20.79
CA LEU A 354 -9.56 -5.00 -19.61
C LEU A 354 -8.43 -4.68 -18.62
N GLY A 355 -7.55 -5.65 -18.35
CA GLY A 355 -6.39 -5.47 -17.48
C GLY A 355 -5.40 -4.42 -17.99
N LYS A 356 -5.11 -4.40 -19.30
CA LYS A 356 -4.22 -3.41 -19.92
C LYS A 356 -4.83 -2.00 -19.96
N ILE A 357 -6.12 -1.89 -20.27
CA ILE A 357 -6.84 -0.60 -20.32
C ILE A 357 -6.84 0.07 -18.94
N ALA A 358 -7.05 -0.72 -17.88
CA ALA A 358 -7.08 -0.23 -16.51
C ALA A 358 -5.72 -0.25 -15.79
N SER A 359 -4.61 -0.42 -16.52
CA SER A 359 -3.26 -0.38 -15.93
C SER A 359 -2.90 0.97 -15.30
N ASP A 360 -3.55 2.06 -15.74
CA ASP A 360 -3.56 3.33 -15.04
C ASP A 360 -4.78 3.39 -14.09
N PRO A 361 -4.57 3.45 -12.75
CA PRO A 361 -5.66 3.50 -11.78
C PRO A 361 -6.53 4.76 -11.90
N LYS A 362 -6.07 5.80 -12.62
CA LYS A 362 -6.82 7.04 -12.86
C LYS A 362 -7.88 6.89 -13.96
N VAL A 363 -7.88 5.79 -14.71
CA VAL A 363 -8.86 5.58 -15.79
C VAL A 363 -10.27 5.42 -15.22
N ALA A 364 -11.22 6.18 -15.78
CA ALA A 364 -12.62 6.06 -15.44
C ALA A 364 -13.12 4.64 -15.80
N GLY A 365 -13.59 3.90 -14.80
CA GLY A 365 -14.03 2.51 -14.97
C GLY A 365 -13.10 1.45 -14.38
N SER A 366 -11.87 1.81 -13.95
CA SER A 366 -10.92 0.84 -13.36
C SER A 366 -11.49 0.11 -12.14
N LYS A 367 -12.21 0.81 -11.24
CA LYS A 367 -12.89 0.17 -10.09
C LYS A 367 -13.89 -0.91 -10.52
N ARG A 368 -14.65 -0.65 -11.59
CA ARG A 368 -15.62 -1.60 -12.13
C ARG A 368 -14.90 -2.82 -12.70
N ILE A 369 -13.79 -2.62 -13.41
CA ILE A 369 -12.94 -3.72 -13.91
C ILE A 369 -12.43 -4.58 -12.75
N VAL A 370 -11.88 -3.97 -11.69
CA VAL A 370 -11.42 -4.71 -10.49
C VAL A 370 -12.55 -5.59 -9.95
N SER A 371 -13.76 -5.05 -9.76
CA SER A 371 -14.88 -5.83 -9.23
C SER A 371 -15.27 -7.01 -10.14
N VAL A 372 -15.25 -6.81 -11.47
CA VAL A 372 -15.57 -7.87 -12.44
C VAL A 372 -14.47 -8.93 -12.43
N LEU A 373 -13.20 -8.54 -12.46
CA LEU A 373 -12.09 -9.48 -12.46
C LEU A 373 -12.01 -10.30 -11.15
N ILE A 374 -12.31 -9.69 -10.00
CA ILE A 374 -12.42 -10.42 -8.72
C ILE A 374 -13.58 -11.43 -8.78
N SER A 375 -14.71 -11.05 -9.38
CA SER A 375 -15.84 -11.98 -9.51
C SER A 375 -15.52 -13.18 -10.40
N ILE A 376 -14.80 -12.98 -11.51
CA ILE A 376 -14.35 -14.06 -12.41
C ILE A 376 -13.31 -14.94 -11.71
N LEU A 377 -12.37 -14.32 -11.01
CA LEU A 377 -11.34 -15.03 -10.26
C LEU A 377 -11.94 -15.98 -9.21
N LYS A 378 -13.02 -15.56 -8.53
CA LYS A 378 -13.69 -16.32 -7.47
C LYS A 378 -14.78 -17.28 -7.95
N ASP A 379 -15.13 -17.26 -9.24
CA ASP A 379 -16.15 -18.16 -9.78
C ASP A 379 -15.55 -19.54 -10.02
N GLY A 380 -15.54 -20.39 -8.99
CA GLY A 380 -14.96 -21.74 -9.04
C GLY A 380 -15.58 -22.67 -10.10
N ASN A 381 -16.73 -22.30 -10.68
CA ASN A 381 -17.36 -23.04 -11.79
C ASN A 381 -16.91 -22.55 -13.17
N ASP A 382 -16.17 -21.45 -13.25
CA ASP A 382 -15.65 -20.91 -14.51
C ASP A 382 -14.41 -21.69 -14.99
N GLU A 383 -13.98 -21.49 -16.22
CA GLU A 383 -12.83 -22.16 -16.82
C GLU A 383 -11.50 -21.73 -16.17
N THR A 384 -10.61 -22.68 -15.86
CA THR A 384 -9.32 -22.43 -15.19
C THR A 384 -8.49 -21.35 -15.88
N TYR A 385 -8.40 -21.38 -17.22
CA TYR A 385 -7.64 -20.39 -17.99
C TYR A 385 -8.23 -18.97 -17.90
N VAL A 386 -9.55 -18.86 -17.73
CA VAL A 386 -10.25 -17.58 -17.55
C VAL A 386 -9.96 -17.02 -16.17
N ARG A 387 -10.07 -17.84 -15.12
CA ARG A 387 -9.72 -17.43 -13.74
C ARG A 387 -8.24 -17.02 -13.63
N GLN A 388 -7.35 -17.79 -14.25
CA GLN A 388 -5.92 -17.49 -14.35
C GLN A 388 -5.68 -16.13 -15.03
N SER A 389 -6.37 -15.86 -16.14
CA SER A 389 -6.26 -14.58 -16.85
C SER A 389 -6.82 -13.43 -16.03
N ALA A 390 -7.87 -13.66 -15.23
CA ALA A 390 -8.40 -12.67 -14.30
C ALA A 390 -7.38 -12.33 -13.20
N ALA A 391 -6.70 -13.33 -12.62
CA ALA A 391 -5.61 -13.11 -11.67
C ALA A 391 -4.48 -12.27 -12.30
N TYR A 392 -4.04 -12.63 -13.51
CA TYR A 392 -3.03 -11.87 -14.26
C TYR A 392 -3.45 -10.43 -14.53
N ALA A 393 -4.68 -10.23 -15.02
CA ALA A 393 -5.22 -8.92 -15.32
C ALA A 393 -5.33 -8.05 -14.05
N LEU A 394 -5.71 -8.61 -12.91
CA LEU A 394 -5.71 -7.91 -11.62
C LEU A 394 -4.32 -7.41 -11.23
N GLY A 395 -3.27 -8.20 -11.50
CA GLY A 395 -1.88 -7.75 -11.35
C GLY A 395 -1.54 -6.54 -12.23
N LYS A 396 -2.10 -6.45 -13.44
CA LYS A 396 -1.86 -5.35 -14.40
C LYS A 396 -2.64 -4.07 -14.11
N VAL A 397 -3.87 -4.16 -13.60
CA VAL A 397 -4.69 -2.99 -13.19
C VAL A 397 -4.06 -2.20 -12.04
N GLY A 398 -3.07 -2.80 -11.37
CA GLY A 398 -2.36 -2.23 -10.23
C GLY A 398 -3.09 -2.56 -8.93
N LEU A 399 -2.43 -3.28 -8.02
CA LEU A 399 -3.00 -3.69 -6.72
C LEU A 399 -3.03 -2.53 -5.69
N GLU A 400 -3.33 -1.30 -6.12
CA GLU A 400 -3.52 -0.19 -5.19
C GLU A 400 -4.78 -0.36 -4.32
N SER A 401 -5.70 -1.22 -4.75
CA SER A 401 -6.86 -1.62 -3.98
C SER A 401 -6.49 -2.76 -3.02
N GLU A 402 -6.69 -2.53 -1.72
CA GLU A 402 -6.60 -3.56 -0.68
C GLU A 402 -7.46 -4.77 -1.02
N GLU A 403 -8.61 -4.55 -1.66
CA GLU A 403 -9.53 -5.59 -2.10
C GLU A 403 -8.87 -6.57 -3.09
N THR A 404 -8.07 -6.06 -4.03
CA THR A 404 -7.39 -6.91 -5.02
C THR A 404 -6.30 -7.74 -4.37
N VAL A 405 -5.48 -7.14 -3.50
CA VAL A 405 -4.43 -7.88 -2.79
C VAL A 405 -5.04 -8.97 -1.92
N ARG A 406 -6.13 -8.66 -1.21
CA ARG A 406 -6.85 -9.64 -0.39
C ARG A 406 -7.39 -10.79 -1.23
N ALA A 407 -8.06 -10.49 -2.35
CA ALA A 407 -8.62 -11.52 -3.24
C ALA A 407 -7.54 -12.45 -3.80
N LEU A 408 -6.37 -11.93 -4.19
CA LEU A 408 -5.27 -12.75 -4.68
C LEU A 408 -4.64 -13.61 -3.57
N ILE A 409 -4.52 -13.07 -2.34
CA ILE A 409 -4.02 -13.85 -1.19
C ILE A 409 -4.98 -15.00 -0.85
N GLU A 410 -6.29 -14.74 -0.82
CA GLU A 410 -7.32 -15.77 -0.58
C GLU A 410 -7.18 -16.92 -1.59
N VAL A 411 -7.00 -16.61 -2.87
CA VAL A 411 -6.80 -17.62 -3.93
C VAL A 411 -5.52 -18.42 -3.73
N VAL A 412 -4.40 -17.78 -3.40
CA VAL A 412 -3.13 -18.50 -3.15
C VAL A 412 -3.26 -19.46 -1.95
N GLU A 413 -3.98 -19.04 -0.90
CA GLU A 413 -4.19 -19.85 0.31
C GLU A 413 -5.13 -21.05 0.10
N ASP A 414 -6.09 -20.95 -0.84
CA ASP A 414 -7.02 -22.02 -1.11
C ASP A 414 -6.30 -23.23 -1.76
N SER A 415 -6.08 -24.28 -0.97
CA SER A 415 -5.45 -25.52 -1.45
C SER A 415 -6.33 -26.35 -2.39
N LEU A 416 -7.63 -26.08 -2.44
CA LEU A 416 -8.56 -26.76 -3.35
C LEU A 416 -8.63 -26.05 -4.71
N GLU A 417 -8.10 -24.84 -4.82
CA GLU A 417 -8.05 -24.08 -6.06
C GLU A 417 -7.00 -24.66 -7.03
N ASP A 418 -7.25 -24.46 -8.33
CA ASP A 418 -6.38 -24.93 -9.38
C ASP A 418 -4.97 -24.36 -9.25
N ARG A 419 -3.98 -25.26 -9.36
CA ARG A 419 -2.55 -24.98 -9.24
C ARG A 419 -2.10 -23.80 -10.09
N GLN A 420 -2.63 -23.68 -11.29
CA GLN A 420 -2.26 -22.65 -12.26
C GLN A 420 -2.86 -21.29 -11.87
N VAL A 421 -4.10 -21.25 -11.39
CA VAL A 421 -4.75 -20.03 -10.89
C VAL A 421 -3.97 -19.49 -9.69
N ARG A 422 -3.60 -20.36 -8.75
CA ARG A 422 -2.76 -20.00 -7.60
C ARG A 422 -1.39 -19.45 -8.01
N LYS A 423 -0.73 -20.06 -8.99
CA LYS A 423 0.57 -19.58 -9.52
C LYS A 423 0.46 -18.18 -10.12
N TYR A 424 -0.57 -17.92 -10.91
CA TYR A 424 -0.76 -16.59 -11.50
C TYR A 424 -1.17 -15.54 -10.46
N ALA A 425 -1.90 -15.93 -9.41
CA ALA A 425 -2.18 -15.04 -8.28
C ALA A 425 -0.90 -14.69 -7.51
N ALA A 426 -0.04 -15.68 -7.22
CA ALA A 426 1.27 -15.47 -6.60
C ALA A 426 2.19 -14.57 -7.43
N TYR A 427 2.30 -14.84 -8.75
CA TYR A 427 3.04 -14.01 -9.69
C TYR A 427 2.52 -12.56 -9.73
N SER A 428 1.20 -12.38 -9.71
CA SER A 428 0.59 -11.04 -9.72
C SER A 428 0.88 -10.25 -8.44
N LEU A 429 0.90 -10.93 -7.28
CA LEU A 429 1.35 -10.34 -6.01
C LEU A 429 2.82 -9.94 -6.07
N GLN A 430 3.70 -10.81 -6.55
CA GLN A 430 5.13 -10.53 -6.74
C GLN A 430 5.36 -9.30 -7.62
N GLU A 431 4.76 -9.26 -8.82
CA GLU A 431 4.94 -8.16 -9.77
C GLU A 431 4.41 -6.82 -9.20
N PHE A 432 3.37 -6.85 -8.38
CA PHE A 432 2.93 -5.65 -7.67
C PHE A 432 3.95 -5.14 -6.66
N PHE A 433 4.46 -5.99 -5.77
CA PHE A 433 5.45 -5.56 -4.77
C PHE A 433 6.75 -5.09 -5.42
N LYS A 434 7.14 -5.72 -6.53
CA LYS A 434 8.23 -5.26 -7.40
C LYS A 434 7.99 -3.84 -7.91
N ASN A 435 6.83 -3.59 -8.52
CA ASN A 435 6.48 -2.28 -9.04
C ASN A 435 6.45 -1.22 -7.93
N GLN A 436 5.94 -1.55 -6.74
CA GLN A 436 5.96 -0.62 -5.60
C GLN A 436 7.37 -0.36 -5.08
N ALA A 437 8.23 -1.37 -5.02
CA ALA A 437 9.60 -1.26 -4.53
C ALA A 437 10.50 -0.39 -5.43
N TYR A 438 10.30 -0.45 -6.76
CA TYR A 438 11.08 0.33 -7.72
C TYR A 438 10.54 1.72 -8.03
N GLN A 439 9.36 2.08 -7.54
CA GLN A 439 8.87 3.46 -7.64
C GLN A 439 9.69 4.38 -6.72
N ASP A 440 10.20 5.49 -7.27
CA ASP A 440 10.89 6.53 -6.50
C ASP A 440 9.92 7.22 -5.52
N PRO A 441 10.12 7.09 -4.20
CA PRO A 441 9.23 7.69 -3.20
C PRO A 441 9.30 9.23 -3.18
N THR A 442 10.36 9.84 -3.73
CA THR A 442 10.58 11.30 -3.69
C THR A 442 9.93 12.05 -4.84
N LYS A 443 9.64 11.38 -5.97
CA LYS A 443 9.01 11.98 -7.16
C LYS A 443 7.48 12.03 -7.09
N ASN A 444 6.86 11.33 -6.15
CA ASN A 444 5.42 11.27 -6.03
C ASN A 444 4.93 12.14 -4.86
N LYS A 445 4.29 13.29 -5.16
CA LYS A 445 3.75 14.22 -4.15
C LYS A 445 2.76 13.55 -3.18
N ASP A 446 2.08 12.49 -3.64
CA ASP A 446 1.13 11.69 -2.85
C ASP A 446 1.81 10.78 -1.80
N LYS A 447 3.14 10.60 -1.86
CA LYS A 447 3.94 9.81 -0.89
C LYS A 447 4.62 10.67 0.20
N SER A 448 4.33 11.97 0.28
CA SER A 448 4.77 12.77 1.43
C SER A 448 4.12 12.27 2.72
N LEU A 449 4.87 12.26 3.83
CA LEU A 449 4.43 11.68 5.12
C LEU A 449 3.20 12.34 5.75
N SER A 450 2.69 13.43 5.16
CA SER A 450 1.45 14.08 5.57
C SER A 450 0.20 13.21 5.33
N PHE A 451 0.25 12.23 4.42
CA PHE A 451 -0.84 11.25 4.18
C PHE A 451 -0.34 9.93 3.51
N GLY A 452 0.76 9.96 2.76
CA GLY A 452 1.28 8.82 2.00
C GLY A 452 1.96 7.70 2.81
N GLY A 453 2.43 7.99 4.03
CA GLY A 453 3.09 7.01 4.90
C GLY A 453 2.16 5.85 5.31
N TRP A 454 0.87 6.13 5.50
CA TRP A 454 -0.13 5.10 5.83
C TRP A 454 -0.39 4.13 4.67
N LYS A 455 -0.43 4.65 3.43
CA LYS A 455 -0.57 3.81 2.22
C LYS A 455 0.62 2.85 2.09
N GLN A 456 1.84 3.33 2.35
CA GLN A 456 3.04 2.50 2.29
C GLN A 456 3.11 1.45 3.41
N LEU A 457 2.69 1.80 4.63
CA LEU A 457 2.52 0.86 5.74
C LEU A 457 1.52 -0.26 5.39
N LEU A 458 0.39 0.08 4.78
CA LEU A 458 -0.61 -0.89 4.36
C LEU A 458 -0.06 -1.84 3.30
N ILE A 459 0.67 -1.32 2.31
CA ILE A 459 1.34 -2.14 1.29
C ILE A 459 2.32 -3.13 1.94
N ILE A 460 3.15 -2.68 2.88
CA ILE A 460 4.09 -3.54 3.60
C ILE A 460 3.36 -4.62 4.39
N ARG A 461 2.29 -4.27 5.11
CA ARG A 461 1.48 -5.23 5.88
C ARG A 461 0.87 -6.30 4.96
N ASN A 462 0.31 -5.89 3.83
CA ASN A 462 -0.26 -6.81 2.84
C ASN A 462 0.81 -7.72 2.23
N GLY A 463 2.01 -7.19 1.95
CA GLY A 463 3.13 -8.00 1.49
C GLY A 463 3.62 -9.00 2.53
N GLN A 464 3.65 -8.63 3.82
CA GLN A 464 3.97 -9.57 4.89
C GLN A 464 2.95 -10.71 4.97
N ASN A 465 1.66 -10.42 4.80
CA ASN A 465 0.62 -11.44 4.74
C ASN A 465 0.80 -12.34 3.51
N ALA A 466 1.03 -11.76 2.33
CA ALA A 466 1.30 -12.52 1.10
C ALA A 466 2.51 -13.45 1.26
N ALA A 467 3.64 -12.94 1.78
CA ALA A 467 4.84 -13.73 2.01
C ALA A 467 4.60 -14.92 2.96
N LYS A 468 3.83 -14.71 4.04
CA LYS A 468 3.46 -15.78 4.98
C LYS A 468 2.59 -16.86 4.32
N VAL A 469 1.64 -16.45 3.48
CA VAL A 469 0.76 -17.38 2.76
C VAL A 469 1.54 -18.19 1.73
N LEU A 470 2.47 -17.55 1.01
CA LEU A 470 3.38 -18.24 0.08
C LEU A 470 4.27 -19.25 0.80
N GLU A 471 4.87 -18.86 1.93
CA GLU A 471 5.69 -19.74 2.78
C GLU A 471 4.91 -20.97 3.27
N LYS A 472 3.72 -20.76 3.87
CA LYS A 472 2.83 -21.85 4.31
C LYS A 472 2.42 -22.78 3.16
N SER A 473 2.23 -22.24 1.96
CA SER A 473 1.90 -23.05 0.77
C SER A 473 3.12 -23.83 0.26
N ASN A 474 4.32 -23.25 0.36
CA ASN A 474 5.58 -23.89 -0.02
C ASN A 474 5.97 -25.04 0.90
N GLU A 475 5.63 -24.98 2.19
CA GLU A 475 5.81 -26.09 3.12
C GLU A 475 5.09 -27.37 2.66
N LYS A 476 3.94 -27.22 1.98
CA LYS A 476 3.13 -28.34 1.48
C LYS A 476 3.51 -28.77 0.06
N GLU A 477 3.71 -27.82 -0.85
CA GLU A 477 3.74 -28.09 -2.30
C GLU A 477 5.03 -27.62 -3.01
N LYS A 478 5.90 -26.85 -2.32
CA LYS A 478 7.12 -26.21 -2.87
C LYS A 478 6.89 -25.46 -4.19
N LEU A 479 5.70 -24.91 -4.40
CA LEU A 479 5.23 -24.42 -5.69
C LEU A 479 5.66 -22.98 -6.03
N PHE A 480 5.83 -22.13 -5.02
CA PHE A 480 6.00 -20.67 -5.12
C PHE A 480 7.34 -20.20 -4.53
N LEU A 481 8.39 -21.01 -4.61
CA LEU A 481 9.68 -20.73 -3.94
C LEU A 481 10.37 -19.47 -4.49
N GLU A 482 10.18 -19.16 -5.76
CA GLU A 482 10.76 -17.98 -6.41
C GLU A 482 9.97 -16.73 -6.02
N GLU A 483 8.64 -16.79 -6.13
CA GLU A 483 7.73 -15.70 -5.77
C GLU A 483 7.85 -15.33 -4.29
N GLU A 484 7.97 -16.31 -3.38
CA GLU A 484 8.17 -16.07 -1.95
C GLU A 484 9.47 -15.29 -1.67
N LYS A 485 10.59 -15.74 -2.24
CA LYS A 485 11.90 -15.10 -2.05
C LYS A 485 11.90 -13.67 -2.58
N GLU A 486 11.32 -13.48 -3.75
CA GLU A 486 11.21 -12.17 -4.37
C GLU A 486 10.30 -11.22 -3.57
N VAL A 487 9.12 -11.65 -3.15
CA VAL A 487 8.23 -10.83 -2.30
C VAL A 487 8.92 -10.44 -1.00
N LYS A 488 9.60 -11.38 -0.32
CA LYS A 488 10.40 -11.09 0.89
C LYS A 488 11.50 -10.05 0.61
N TRP A 489 12.17 -10.14 -0.55
CA TRP A 489 13.19 -9.17 -0.97
C TRP A 489 12.60 -7.78 -1.23
N TYR A 490 11.50 -7.67 -1.97
CA TYR A 490 10.82 -6.38 -2.22
C TYR A 490 10.33 -5.73 -0.92
N LEU A 491 9.85 -6.52 0.06
CA LEU A 491 9.45 -6.00 1.37
C LEU A 491 10.62 -5.39 2.14
N GLN A 492 11.84 -5.92 2.01
CA GLN A 492 13.02 -5.32 2.62
C GLN A 492 13.29 -3.93 2.03
N ILE A 493 13.14 -3.77 0.71
CA ILE A 493 13.30 -2.49 0.03
C ILE A 493 12.24 -1.48 0.51
N LEU A 494 10.97 -1.89 0.52
CA LEU A 494 9.85 -1.05 0.97
C LEU A 494 10.01 -0.62 2.43
N ASN A 495 10.45 -1.51 3.31
CA ASN A 495 10.75 -1.18 4.70
C ASN A 495 11.88 -0.15 4.83
N ARG A 496 12.98 -0.30 4.07
CA ARG A 496 14.07 0.70 4.07
C ARG A 496 13.59 2.05 3.55
N GLN A 497 12.76 2.08 2.51
CA GLN A 497 12.16 3.32 1.99
C GLN A 497 11.29 4.00 3.04
N LEU A 498 10.44 3.24 3.75
CA LEU A 498 9.61 3.78 4.82
C LEU A 498 10.47 4.36 5.96
N GLN A 499 11.52 3.64 6.38
CA GLN A 499 12.48 4.14 7.37
C GLN A 499 13.13 5.46 6.93
N PHE A 500 13.54 5.55 5.66
CA PHE A 500 14.09 6.77 5.09
C PHE A 500 13.09 7.94 5.11
N LEU A 501 11.84 7.69 4.70
CA LEU A 501 10.78 8.70 4.73
C LEU A 501 10.52 9.20 6.17
N ILE A 502 10.40 8.27 7.13
CA ILE A 502 10.22 8.61 8.54
C ILE A 502 11.39 9.48 9.03
N PHE A 503 12.62 9.10 8.70
CA PHE A 503 13.82 9.85 9.09
C PHE A 503 13.85 11.25 8.48
N ASP A 504 13.56 11.40 7.19
CA ASP A 504 13.47 12.70 6.50
C ASP A 504 12.38 13.60 7.10
N TRP A 505 11.20 13.04 7.42
CA TRP A 505 10.13 13.79 8.06
C TRP A 505 10.49 14.24 9.48
N ILE A 506 11.15 13.39 10.27
CA ILE A 506 11.65 13.74 11.60
C ILE A 506 12.66 14.88 11.51
N GLN A 507 13.57 14.85 10.52
CA GLN A 507 14.54 15.93 10.32
C GLN A 507 13.87 17.26 9.95
N LYS A 508 12.78 17.20 9.17
CA LYS A 508 12.02 18.39 8.77
C LYS A 508 11.12 18.93 9.89
N ASN A 509 10.72 18.10 10.85
CA ASN A 509 9.76 18.45 11.91
C ASN A 509 10.30 18.16 13.34
N PRO A 510 11.44 18.74 13.75
CA PRO A 510 12.04 18.46 15.05
C PRO A 510 11.13 18.85 16.23
N LEU A 511 10.33 19.91 16.09
CA LEU A 511 9.39 20.35 17.13
C LEU A 511 8.28 19.33 17.41
N ILE A 512 7.77 18.66 16.37
CA ILE A 512 6.72 17.64 16.53
C ILE A 512 7.26 16.43 17.29
N LEU A 513 8.50 16.01 16.98
CA LEU A 513 9.16 14.93 17.73
C LEU A 513 9.33 15.29 19.21
N VAL A 514 9.78 16.52 19.50
CA VAL A 514 9.93 17.00 20.88
C VAL A 514 8.59 17.01 21.60
N LEU A 515 7.52 17.48 20.95
CA LEU A 515 6.17 17.45 21.51
C LEU A 515 5.71 16.01 21.76
N MET A 516 5.86 15.08 20.80
CA MET A 516 5.46 13.68 20.98
C MET A 516 6.21 13.02 22.15
N LEU A 517 7.53 13.20 22.25
CA LEU A 517 8.33 12.68 23.36
C LEU A 517 7.91 13.30 24.69
N TYR A 518 7.65 14.60 24.71
CA TYR A 518 7.19 15.31 25.88
C TYR A 518 5.81 14.79 26.37
N PHE A 519 4.85 14.58 25.47
CA PHE A 519 3.53 14.02 25.80
C PHE A 519 3.57 12.53 26.18
N LEU A 520 4.61 11.77 25.80
CA LEU A 520 4.76 10.35 26.18
C LEU A 520 5.55 10.15 27.49
N VAL A 521 6.70 10.82 27.60
CA VAL A 521 7.65 10.60 28.70
C VAL A 521 7.17 11.31 29.96
N LEU A 522 6.68 12.54 29.85
CA LEU A 522 6.35 13.33 31.03
C LEU A 522 5.18 12.73 31.85
N PRO A 523 4.06 12.31 31.24
CA PRO A 523 3.01 11.62 32.01
C PRO A 523 3.50 10.30 32.62
N SER A 524 4.38 9.57 31.92
CA SER A 524 4.95 8.31 32.43
C SER A 524 5.79 8.52 33.70
N VAL A 525 6.55 9.61 33.77
CA VAL A 525 7.29 10.00 34.99
C VAL A 525 6.33 10.31 36.14
N TRP A 526 5.25 11.05 35.89
CA TRP A 526 4.27 11.36 36.94
C TRP A 526 3.48 10.14 37.41
N ILE A 527 3.14 9.22 36.50
CA ILE A 527 2.55 7.92 36.86
C ILE A 527 3.50 7.18 37.81
N PHE A 528 4.79 7.14 37.49
CA PHE A 528 5.79 6.46 38.32
C PHE A 528 5.92 7.09 39.71
N ILE A 529 6.02 8.43 39.80
CA ILE A 529 6.08 9.15 41.08
C ILE A 529 4.79 8.94 41.88
N PHE A 530 3.63 9.00 41.23
CA PHE A 530 2.33 8.77 41.86
C PHE A 530 2.20 7.35 42.42
N LEU A 531 2.76 6.33 41.75
CA LEU A 531 2.74 4.95 42.24
C LEU A 531 3.65 4.75 43.46
N LEU A 532 4.83 5.39 43.50
CA LEU A 532 5.78 5.27 44.61
C LEU A 532 5.38 6.10 45.83
N ASN A 533 5.02 7.37 45.62
CA ASN A 533 4.65 8.29 46.68
C ASN A 533 3.51 9.23 46.21
N PRO A 534 2.24 8.79 46.32
CA PRO A 534 1.08 9.59 45.91
C PRO A 534 1.05 10.98 46.55
N LEU A 535 1.41 11.06 47.84
CA LEU A 535 1.41 12.32 48.60
C LEU A 535 2.52 13.28 48.13
N GLY A 536 3.65 12.75 47.67
CA GLY A 536 4.75 13.53 47.12
C GLY A 536 4.33 14.38 45.91
N VAL A 537 3.45 13.87 45.06
CA VAL A 537 2.95 14.60 43.87
C VAL A 537 2.23 15.89 44.28
N PHE A 538 1.45 15.86 45.37
CA PHE A 538 0.75 17.04 45.90
C PHE A 538 1.72 18.11 46.43
N TYR A 539 2.74 17.70 47.21
CA TYR A 539 3.75 18.64 47.70
C TYR A 539 4.62 19.21 46.58
N ILE A 540 4.93 18.41 45.55
CA ILE A 540 5.63 18.89 44.36
C ILE A 540 4.78 19.96 43.66
N LYS A 541 3.49 19.72 43.46
CA LYS A 541 2.59 20.76 42.91
C LYS A 541 2.63 22.03 43.74
N GLN A 542 2.61 21.92 45.06
CA GLN A 542 2.70 23.10 45.91
C GLN A 542 4.04 23.85 45.77
N ALA A 543 5.15 23.12 45.66
CA ALA A 543 6.45 23.73 45.39
C ALA A 543 6.45 24.46 44.04
N PHE A 544 5.81 23.90 43.02
CA PHE A 544 5.63 24.53 41.71
C PHE A 544 4.72 25.77 41.77
N ASN A 545 3.65 25.73 42.57
CA ASN A 545 2.76 26.87 42.80
C ASN A 545 3.49 28.11 43.37
N ARG A 546 4.66 27.95 44.01
CA ARG A 546 5.49 29.08 44.47
C ARG A 546 6.13 29.88 43.33
N PHE A 547 6.19 29.30 42.14
CA PHE A 547 6.70 29.92 40.92
C PHE A 547 5.58 30.43 40.00
N LYS A 548 4.34 30.51 40.51
CA LYS A 548 3.20 31.12 39.80
C LYS A 548 3.49 32.58 39.48
N GLY A 549 3.19 33.00 38.24
CA GLY A 549 3.27 34.40 37.80
C GLY A 549 4.50 34.77 36.96
N ILE A 550 5.28 33.79 36.48
CA ILE A 550 6.37 34.07 35.53
C ILE A 550 5.78 34.20 34.11
N ASP A 551 5.92 35.38 33.50
CA ASP A 551 5.50 35.64 32.13
C ASP A 551 6.38 34.87 31.12
N LEU A 552 5.74 34.34 30.07
CA LEU A 552 6.47 33.64 29.02
C LEU A 552 7.25 34.63 28.14
N PRO A 553 8.50 34.31 27.75
CA PRO A 553 9.17 35.03 26.68
C PRO A 553 8.31 35.00 25.40
N TYR A 554 8.14 36.16 24.76
CA TYR A 554 7.30 36.38 23.58
C TYR A 554 7.39 35.28 22.50
N PRO A 555 8.57 34.67 22.20
CA PRO A 555 8.67 33.60 21.20
C PRO A 555 7.89 32.32 21.51
N LEU A 556 7.67 32.00 22.79
CA LEU A 556 6.97 30.77 23.22
C LEU A 556 5.46 31.00 23.45
N SER A 557 5.04 32.26 23.65
CA SER A 557 3.66 32.62 23.95
C SER A 557 2.72 32.64 22.73
N GLY A 558 3.28 32.59 21.51
CA GLY A 558 2.49 32.62 20.27
C GLY A 558 1.58 33.85 20.12
N GLY A 559 1.87 34.95 20.83
CA GLY A 559 1.04 36.16 20.84
C GLY A 559 -0.08 36.16 21.90
N PHE A 560 -0.17 35.15 22.76
CA PHE A 560 -1.15 35.10 23.84
C PHE A 560 -0.69 35.97 25.02
N LYS A 561 -1.37 37.10 25.25
CA LYS A 561 -1.18 37.96 26.43
C LYS A 561 -2.02 37.43 27.61
N GLY A 562 -1.52 36.40 28.30
CA GLY A 562 -2.14 35.89 29.52
C GLY A 562 -1.14 35.19 30.43
N THR A 563 -1.31 35.33 31.74
CA THR A 563 -0.54 34.63 32.78
C THR A 563 -1.02 33.18 32.88
N ILE A 564 -0.67 32.36 31.89
CA ILE A 564 -0.92 30.91 31.99
C ILE A 564 0.11 30.34 32.97
N ASP A 565 -0.35 29.64 34.01
CA ASP A 565 0.50 28.88 34.93
C ASP A 565 1.03 27.62 34.22
N ILE A 566 1.93 27.87 33.27
CA ILE A 566 2.40 26.92 32.27
C ILE A 566 3.10 25.75 32.92
N LEU A 567 3.82 25.98 34.02
CA LEU A 567 4.49 24.94 34.80
C LEU A 567 3.52 23.86 35.30
N THR A 568 2.32 24.26 35.73
CA THR A 568 1.31 23.33 36.26
C THR A 568 0.56 22.63 35.14
N PHE A 569 0.24 23.34 34.04
CA PHE A 569 -0.42 22.79 32.86
C PHE A 569 0.47 21.81 32.09
N ILE A 570 1.75 22.15 31.90
CA ILE A 570 2.78 21.33 31.25
C ILE A 570 3.08 20.07 32.09
N SER A 571 3.00 20.14 33.40
CA SER A 571 3.42 19.01 34.24
C SER A 571 2.34 17.94 34.43
N PHE A 572 1.14 18.05 33.84
CA PHE A 572 0.01 17.11 34.06
C PHE A 572 -0.33 16.87 35.55
N LEU A 573 0.19 17.71 36.45
CA LEU A 573 0.18 17.47 37.90
C LEU A 573 -1.25 17.44 38.44
N ASP A 574 -2.12 18.31 37.93
CA ASP A 574 -3.52 18.37 38.36
C ASP A 574 -4.28 17.05 38.11
N PHE A 575 -3.92 16.28 37.08
CA PHE A 575 -4.52 14.98 36.82
C PHE A 575 -4.21 13.94 37.92
N PHE A 576 -3.08 14.09 38.60
CA PHE A 576 -2.58 13.14 39.61
C PHE A 576 -2.78 13.64 41.05
N CYS A 577 -2.59 14.94 41.32
CA CYS A 577 -2.62 15.54 42.66
C CYS A 577 -3.96 15.38 43.39
N TYR A 578 -5.07 15.41 42.66
CA TYR A 578 -6.42 15.32 43.25
C TYR A 578 -6.98 13.90 43.26
N ARG A 579 -6.16 12.87 43.01
CA ARG A 579 -6.62 11.48 43.06
C ARG A 579 -6.85 11.03 44.51
N PRO A 580 -7.90 10.22 44.79
CA PRO A 580 -8.23 9.77 46.14
C PRO A 580 -7.06 9.13 46.91
N ARG A 581 -6.17 8.40 46.20
CA ARG A 581 -4.99 7.75 46.79
C ARG A 581 -4.03 8.72 47.48
N VAL A 582 -3.93 9.97 47.01
CA VAL A 582 -3.09 11.01 47.62
C VAL A 582 -3.57 11.30 49.03
N PHE A 583 -4.86 11.56 49.17
CA PHE A 583 -5.49 11.90 50.44
C PHE A 583 -5.62 10.69 51.36
N ASP A 584 -5.88 9.50 50.83
CA ASP A 584 -5.84 8.25 51.61
C ASP A 584 -4.47 8.04 52.26
N LYS A 585 -3.39 8.33 51.53
CA LYS A 585 -2.04 8.24 52.06
C LYS A 585 -1.80 9.26 53.18
N TRP A 586 -2.27 10.50 53.01
CA TRP A 586 -2.20 11.53 54.06
C TRP A 586 -2.92 11.08 55.34
N ILE A 587 -4.17 10.62 55.23
CA ILE A 587 -4.96 10.12 56.37
C ILE A 587 -4.25 8.95 57.05
N SER A 588 -3.70 8.01 56.27
CA SER A 588 -2.99 6.86 56.82
C SER A 588 -1.75 7.25 57.64
N ASN A 589 -1.04 8.32 57.23
CA ASN A 589 0.13 8.81 57.95
C ASN A 589 -0.28 9.44 59.30
N GLN A 590 -1.40 10.16 59.34
CA GLN A 590 -1.86 10.85 60.56
C GLN A 590 -2.71 9.97 61.49
N TYR A 591 -3.25 8.86 60.99
CA TYR A 591 -4.21 8.00 61.68
C TYR A 591 -3.75 7.58 63.09
N LYS A 592 -2.49 7.15 63.25
CA LYS A 592 -2.02 6.57 64.52
C LYS A 592 -2.06 7.60 65.65
N LEU A 593 -1.58 8.82 65.38
CA LEU A 593 -1.51 9.90 66.35
C LEU A 593 -2.90 10.48 66.60
N PHE A 594 -3.63 10.76 65.53
CA PHE A 594 -5.00 11.24 65.59
C PHE A 594 -5.90 10.30 66.40
N ASN A 595 -5.87 8.99 66.15
CA ASN A 595 -6.72 8.03 66.83
C ASN A 595 -6.43 7.95 68.34
N LYS A 596 -5.17 8.10 68.75
CA LYS A 596 -4.80 8.13 70.17
C LYS A 596 -5.43 9.35 70.87
N ASN A 597 -5.29 10.53 70.27
CA ASN A 597 -5.75 11.79 70.85
C ASN A 597 -7.28 11.93 70.79
N PHE A 598 -7.90 11.48 69.70
CA PHE A 598 -9.34 11.47 69.55
C PHE A 598 -10.05 10.53 70.55
N LEU A 599 -9.52 9.32 70.77
CA LEU A 599 -10.09 8.41 71.78
C LEU A 599 -9.97 8.98 73.20
N ALA A 600 -8.90 9.73 73.50
CA ALA A 600 -8.77 10.43 74.78
C ALA A 600 -9.83 11.53 74.96
N LEU A 601 -10.16 12.27 73.89
CA LEU A 601 -11.20 13.31 73.89
C LEU A 601 -12.61 12.73 74.10
N VAL A 602 -12.90 11.55 73.55
CA VAL A 602 -14.25 10.95 73.54
C VAL A 602 -14.48 9.95 74.68
N LYS A 603 -13.47 9.67 75.52
CA LYS A 603 -13.52 8.68 76.63
C LYS A 603 -14.69 8.88 77.62
N LYS A 604 -15.29 10.07 77.68
CA LYS A 604 -16.48 10.40 78.49
C LYS A 604 -17.79 9.79 77.95
N TYR A 605 -17.81 9.26 76.72
CA TYR A 605 -19.01 8.84 75.98
C TYR A 605 -18.92 7.39 75.45
N ASP A 606 -18.28 6.48 76.18
CA ASP A 606 -18.06 5.10 75.73
C ASP A 606 -19.33 4.21 75.74
N ASP A 607 -20.34 4.56 76.53
CA ASP A 607 -21.58 3.78 76.67
C ASP A 607 -22.67 4.27 75.69
N TYR A 608 -22.56 3.87 74.42
CA TYR A 608 -23.63 4.01 73.43
C TYR A 608 -24.48 2.74 73.36
N GLU A 609 -25.74 2.85 73.76
CA GLU A 609 -26.76 1.82 73.50
C GLU A 609 -27.53 2.14 72.21
N PRO A 610 -27.82 1.14 71.35
CA PRO A 610 -28.56 1.36 70.10
C PRO A 610 -29.96 1.93 70.35
N ILE A 611 -30.17 3.18 69.93
CA ILE A 611 -31.45 3.87 70.04
C ILE A 611 -32.31 3.56 68.80
N ALA A 612 -33.64 3.49 68.96
CA ALA A 612 -34.56 3.45 67.84
C ALA A 612 -34.65 4.85 67.19
N VAL A 613 -34.43 4.92 65.88
CA VAL A 613 -34.32 6.20 65.16
C VAL A 613 -35.20 6.19 63.92
N GLU A 614 -35.88 7.29 63.67
CA GLU A 614 -36.61 7.54 62.42
C GLU A 614 -35.63 8.10 61.38
N LEU A 615 -35.28 7.30 60.37
CA LEU A 615 -34.33 7.63 59.30
C LEU A 615 -35.09 8.01 58.02
N ASP A 616 -35.03 9.28 57.59
CA ASP A 616 -35.74 9.79 56.39
C ASP A 616 -37.23 9.34 56.32
N GLY A 617 -37.93 9.33 57.48
CA GLY A 617 -39.34 8.92 57.60
C GLY A 617 -39.58 7.41 57.78
N THR A 618 -38.53 6.59 57.85
CA THR A 618 -38.61 5.15 58.10
C THR A 618 -38.15 4.81 59.52
N SER A 619 -38.97 4.07 60.29
CA SER A 619 -38.66 3.72 61.68
C SER A 619 -37.69 2.53 61.74
N VAL A 620 -36.47 2.77 62.22
CA VAL A 620 -35.43 1.74 62.42
C VAL A 620 -35.34 1.40 63.92
N THR A 621 -35.59 0.14 64.27
CA THR A 621 -35.62 -0.31 65.67
C THR A 621 -34.24 -0.43 66.32
N LYS A 622 -33.20 -0.71 65.53
CA LYS A 622 -31.80 -0.78 65.99
C LYS A 622 -30.87 -0.25 64.91
N LEU A 623 -30.44 1.00 65.06
CA LEU A 623 -29.56 1.63 64.07
C LEU A 623 -28.20 0.90 64.00
N THR A 624 -27.90 0.32 62.85
CA THR A 624 -26.62 -0.36 62.58
C THR A 624 -25.85 0.34 61.46
N ILE A 625 -24.54 0.09 61.39
CA ILE A 625 -23.68 0.72 60.38
C ILE A 625 -24.10 0.39 58.93
N LYS A 626 -24.73 -0.77 58.71
CA LYS A 626 -25.19 -1.20 57.38
C LYS A 626 -26.27 -0.29 56.79
N GLU A 627 -27.08 0.34 57.64
CA GLU A 627 -28.13 1.28 57.22
C GLU A 627 -27.55 2.66 56.88
N LEU A 628 -26.42 3.01 57.49
CA LEU A 628 -25.74 4.29 57.29
C LEU A 628 -24.75 4.26 56.11
N GLN A 629 -24.12 3.12 55.81
CA GLN A 629 -23.17 2.97 54.69
C GLN A 629 -23.72 3.46 53.34
N PRO A 630 -24.98 3.17 52.94
CA PRO A 630 -25.56 3.72 51.71
C PRO A 630 -25.61 5.26 51.71
N ILE A 631 -25.89 5.89 52.84
CA ILE A 631 -25.98 7.36 52.99
C ILE A 631 -24.59 8.00 52.85
N PHE A 632 -23.59 7.43 53.54
CA PHE A 632 -22.20 7.89 53.49
C PHE A 632 -21.48 7.47 52.20
N SER A 633 -22.10 6.64 51.35
CA SER A 633 -21.58 6.33 50.01
C SER A 633 -21.80 7.48 49.01
N LYS A 634 -22.84 8.31 49.19
CA LYS A 634 -23.19 9.45 48.32
C LYS A 634 -22.11 10.54 48.35
N LYS A 635 -21.88 11.23 47.21
CA LYS A 635 -20.80 12.23 47.07
C LYS A 635 -20.90 13.40 48.07
N LEU A 636 -22.12 13.75 48.46
CA LEU A 636 -22.43 14.78 49.44
C LEU A 636 -23.28 14.09 50.53
N THR A 637 -22.81 14.15 51.76
CA THR A 637 -23.40 13.48 52.93
C THR A 637 -23.52 14.52 54.04
N ARG A 638 -24.73 15.02 54.25
CA ARG A 638 -25.04 15.99 55.30
C ARG A 638 -26.23 15.46 56.09
N LEU A 639 -26.00 15.18 57.37
CA LEU A 639 -26.92 14.46 58.24
C LEU A 639 -27.31 15.36 59.42
N VAL A 640 -28.58 15.40 59.77
CA VAL A 640 -29.06 16.09 60.97
C VAL A 640 -29.61 15.05 61.93
N ILE A 641 -29.13 15.11 63.18
CA ILE A 641 -29.54 14.27 64.29
C ILE A 641 -30.32 15.13 65.27
N GLN A 642 -31.59 14.81 65.48
CA GLN A 642 -32.47 15.51 66.41
C GLN A 642 -32.97 14.54 67.50
N GLY A 643 -33.02 15.01 68.74
CA GLY A 643 -33.61 14.28 69.87
C GLY A 643 -32.60 13.85 70.94
N GLU A 644 -33.13 13.27 72.02
CA GLU A 644 -32.36 12.85 73.18
C GLU A 644 -31.35 11.74 72.80
N GLY A 645 -30.08 11.91 73.20
CA GLY A 645 -28.99 10.98 72.86
C GLY A 645 -28.30 11.24 71.50
N GLY A 646 -28.70 12.28 70.75
CA GLY A 646 -28.08 12.63 69.46
C GLY A 646 -26.57 12.90 69.53
N THR A 647 -26.10 13.50 70.62
CA THR A 647 -24.67 13.71 70.89
C THR A 647 -23.91 12.38 71.02
N LYS A 648 -24.45 11.39 71.74
CA LYS A 648 -23.84 10.05 71.87
C LYS A 648 -23.78 9.31 70.53
N LEU A 649 -24.85 9.42 69.73
CA LEU A 649 -24.88 8.86 68.38
C LEU A 649 -23.83 9.51 67.45
N ALA A 650 -23.62 10.83 67.54
CA ALA A 650 -22.62 11.52 66.75
C ALA A 650 -21.18 11.06 67.09
N TYR A 651 -20.88 10.83 68.37
CA TYR A 651 -19.60 10.23 68.78
C TYR A 651 -19.45 8.79 68.27
N GLN A 652 -20.53 8.00 68.25
CA GLN A 652 -20.49 6.65 67.69
C GLN A 652 -20.27 6.67 66.17
N LEU A 653 -20.88 7.61 65.44
CA LEU A 653 -20.60 7.85 64.03
C LEU A 653 -19.11 8.18 63.82
N ALA A 654 -18.53 9.02 64.68
CA ALA A 654 -17.11 9.35 64.64
C ALA A 654 -16.22 8.11 64.78
N LYS A 655 -16.53 7.21 65.72
CA LYS A 655 -15.81 5.93 65.89
C LYS A 655 -15.93 5.04 64.66
N TRP A 656 -17.13 4.89 64.09
CA TRP A 656 -17.35 4.14 62.85
C TRP A 656 -16.66 4.78 61.63
N ALA A 657 -16.49 6.10 61.59
CA ALA A 657 -15.77 6.79 60.53
C ALA A 657 -14.28 6.37 60.47
N MET A 658 -13.72 6.04 61.64
CA MET A 658 -12.31 5.71 61.85
C MET A 658 -12.00 4.21 61.89
N SER A 659 -13.00 3.33 61.89
CA SER A 659 -12.77 1.88 62.03
C SER A 659 -11.78 1.35 60.98
N LYS A 660 -10.87 0.45 61.36
CA LYS A 660 -9.93 -0.20 60.41
C LYS A 660 -10.61 -1.27 59.56
N ASP A 661 -11.65 -1.92 60.07
CA ASP A 661 -12.44 -2.86 59.30
C ASP A 661 -13.32 -2.09 58.31
N LYS A 662 -13.29 -2.50 57.03
CA LYS A 662 -14.13 -1.92 55.98
C LYS A 662 -15.61 -2.19 56.21
N ASN A 663 -15.95 -3.32 56.84
CA ASN A 663 -17.35 -3.70 57.09
C ASN A 663 -17.96 -2.92 58.26
N GLU A 664 -17.11 -2.45 59.18
CA GLU A 664 -17.47 -1.62 60.33
C GLU A 664 -17.12 -0.13 60.12
N ARG A 665 -16.86 0.28 58.87
CA ARG A 665 -16.59 1.67 58.51
C ARG A 665 -17.78 2.33 57.80
N LEU A 666 -18.01 3.62 58.09
CA LEU A 666 -19.09 4.41 57.46
C LEU A 666 -18.94 4.53 55.93
N CYS A 667 -17.71 4.64 55.43
CA CYS A 667 -17.44 4.77 54.00
C CYS A 667 -16.30 3.83 53.55
N LYS A 668 -16.06 3.70 52.25
CA LYS A 668 -14.98 2.85 51.70
C LYS A 668 -13.58 3.30 52.14
N HIS A 669 -13.42 4.56 52.48
CA HIS A 669 -12.17 5.20 52.92
C HIS A 669 -12.29 5.69 54.37
N LEU A 670 -11.15 5.82 55.06
CA LEU A 670 -11.07 6.37 56.42
C LEU A 670 -11.41 7.86 56.43
N MET A 671 -12.14 8.29 57.46
CA MET A 671 -12.42 9.70 57.70
C MET A 671 -11.96 10.09 59.10
N LEU A 672 -11.35 11.27 59.23
CA LEU A 672 -10.96 11.83 60.52
C LEU A 672 -12.09 12.72 61.06
N PRO A 673 -12.71 12.38 62.20
CA PRO A 673 -13.82 13.15 62.78
C PRO A 673 -13.35 14.40 63.54
N VAL A 674 -13.92 15.55 63.23
CA VAL A 674 -13.63 16.85 63.85
C VAL A 674 -14.90 17.33 64.55
N LEU A 675 -14.82 17.69 65.84
CA LEU A 675 -15.95 17.97 66.73
C LEU A 675 -16.01 19.46 67.12
N ILE A 676 -16.91 20.21 66.51
CA ILE A 676 -17.03 21.65 66.77
C ILE A 676 -18.18 21.88 67.74
N THR A 677 -17.87 22.43 68.91
CA THR A 677 -18.83 22.68 70.01
C THR A 677 -19.37 24.11 70.04
N ASP A 678 -18.58 25.09 69.59
CA ASP A 678 -18.85 26.52 69.83
C ASP A 678 -18.91 27.33 68.53
N PHE A 679 -19.81 26.99 67.61
CA PHE A 679 -19.95 27.73 66.35
C PHE A 679 -21.40 28.12 66.03
N GLU A 680 -21.68 29.42 66.09
CA GLU A 680 -22.93 30.00 65.61
C GLU A 680 -22.88 30.17 64.08
N LEU A 681 -23.66 29.37 63.36
CA LEU A 681 -23.88 29.54 61.93
C LEU A 681 -24.79 30.76 61.68
N ASN A 682 -24.20 31.94 61.49
CA ASN A 682 -24.92 33.14 61.04
C ASN A 682 -25.06 33.16 59.51
N SER A 683 -26.24 33.53 59.00
CA SER A 683 -26.68 33.22 57.64
C SER A 683 -26.25 34.20 56.54
N GLU A 684 -25.56 35.30 56.87
CA GLU A 684 -25.42 36.41 55.91
C GLU A 684 -24.02 36.60 55.28
N ASN A 685 -22.94 35.96 55.74
CA ASN A 685 -21.59 36.29 55.27
C ASN A 685 -20.70 35.10 54.85
N LYS A 686 -20.16 35.17 53.61
CA LYS A 686 -19.06 34.30 53.12
C LYS A 686 -17.76 34.41 53.95
N ALA A 687 -17.65 35.41 54.82
CA ALA A 687 -16.54 35.56 55.76
C ALA A 687 -16.56 34.49 56.86
N ASP A 688 -17.74 34.00 57.24
CA ASP A 688 -17.92 33.03 58.32
C ASP A 688 -17.50 31.61 57.91
N ASP A 689 -17.58 31.27 56.61
CA ASP A 689 -17.05 30.01 56.07
C ASP A 689 -15.54 29.87 56.32
N LYS A 690 -14.78 30.99 56.27
CA LYS A 690 -13.34 30.96 56.55
C LYS A 690 -13.05 30.75 58.04
N LEU A 691 -13.84 31.37 58.92
CA LEU A 691 -13.75 31.15 60.36
C LEU A 691 -14.08 29.70 60.72
N PHE A 692 -15.11 29.14 60.08
CA PHE A 692 -15.48 27.73 60.23
C PHE A 692 -14.38 26.78 59.76
N ILE A 693 -13.81 27.01 58.56
CA ILE A 693 -12.66 26.23 58.06
C ILE A 693 -11.45 26.36 58.98
N ASN A 694 -11.19 27.55 59.54
CA ASN A 694 -10.11 27.76 60.50
C ASN A 694 -10.34 26.99 61.81
N ALA A 695 -11.58 26.93 62.31
CA ALA A 695 -11.93 26.12 63.48
C ALA A 695 -11.70 24.62 63.21
N ILE A 696 -12.14 24.12 62.05
CA ILE A 696 -11.87 22.74 61.60
C ILE A 696 -10.35 22.50 61.55
N SER A 697 -9.61 23.43 60.94
CA SER A 697 -8.16 23.33 60.80
C SER A 697 -7.44 23.32 62.14
N GLY A 698 -7.86 24.16 63.08
CA GLY A 698 -7.27 24.27 64.42
C GLY A 698 -7.45 22.96 65.18
N GLN A 699 -8.67 22.44 65.23
CA GLN A 699 -8.93 21.19 65.92
C GLN A 699 -8.23 19.99 65.27
N LEU A 700 -8.19 19.92 63.93
CA LEU A 700 -7.48 18.87 63.22
C LEU A 700 -5.96 18.96 63.48
N ARG A 701 -5.39 20.17 63.56
CA ARG A 701 -3.97 20.38 63.92
C ARG A 701 -3.69 19.89 65.33
N ASP A 702 -4.54 20.24 66.29
CA ASP A 702 -4.34 19.91 67.70
C ASP A 702 -4.43 18.38 67.92
N LEU A 703 -5.35 17.70 67.21
CA LEU A 703 -5.48 16.24 67.27
C LEU A 703 -4.32 15.49 66.59
N VAL A 704 -3.67 16.09 65.60
CA VAL A 704 -2.52 15.52 64.87
C VAL A 704 -1.17 15.97 65.46
N GLU A 705 -1.16 16.85 66.47
CA GLU A 705 0.07 17.47 67.05
C GLU A 705 1.00 18.07 65.97
N ALA A 706 0.43 18.65 64.91
CA ALA A 706 1.22 19.24 63.85
C ALA A 706 1.79 20.60 64.30
N THR A 707 3.12 20.78 64.19
CA THR A 707 3.80 22.05 64.51
C THR A 707 3.47 23.17 63.53
N ASP A 708 3.17 22.82 62.27
CA ASP A 708 2.79 23.74 61.21
C ASP A 708 1.29 23.68 60.91
N SER A 709 0.72 24.79 60.43
CA SER A 709 -0.68 24.84 60.00
C SER A 709 -0.90 23.95 58.78
N ILE A 710 -2.03 23.23 58.74
CA ILE A 710 -2.40 22.36 57.61
C ILE A 710 -2.64 23.26 56.38
N LEU A 711 -2.05 22.88 55.26
CA LEU A 711 -2.16 23.63 54.01
C LEU A 711 -3.63 23.84 53.61
N PRO A 712 -4.10 25.08 53.38
CA PRO A 712 -5.51 25.36 53.11
C PRO A 712 -6.09 24.60 51.91
N GLU A 713 -5.29 24.44 50.84
CA GLU A 713 -5.67 23.67 49.64
C GLU A 713 -5.82 22.16 49.95
N LEU A 714 -4.98 21.62 50.83
CA LEU A 714 -5.08 20.23 51.27
C LEU A 714 -6.35 20.03 52.11
N LEU A 715 -6.62 20.95 53.04
CA LEU A 715 -7.81 20.89 53.89
C LEU A 715 -9.11 20.98 53.08
N ASP A 716 -9.20 21.91 52.13
CA ASP A 716 -10.35 22.02 51.22
C ASP A 716 -10.59 20.70 50.47
N GLN A 717 -9.53 20.08 49.94
CA GLN A 717 -9.66 18.79 49.25
C GLN A 717 -10.01 17.64 50.19
N LEU A 718 -9.50 17.61 51.42
CA LEU A 718 -9.87 16.62 52.42
C LEU A 718 -11.36 16.71 52.78
N LEU A 719 -11.89 17.93 52.91
CA LEU A 719 -13.32 18.18 53.19
C LEU A 719 -14.20 17.81 51.99
N ARG A 720 -13.80 18.18 50.77
CA ARG A 720 -14.54 17.86 49.54
C ARG A 720 -14.50 16.37 49.19
N GLN A 721 -13.38 15.69 49.45
CA GLN A 721 -13.25 14.25 49.18
C GLN A 721 -13.75 13.37 50.32
N ARG A 722 -14.39 13.94 51.36
CA ARG A 722 -14.95 13.22 52.52
C ARG A 722 -13.88 12.47 53.33
N ARG A 723 -12.66 13.00 53.44
CA ARG A 723 -11.60 12.46 54.31
C ARG A 723 -11.63 13.02 55.72
N VAL A 724 -12.42 14.07 55.94
CA VAL A 724 -12.72 14.63 57.25
C VAL A 724 -14.23 14.59 57.44
N LEU A 725 -14.67 14.04 58.57
CA LEU A 725 -16.07 14.06 58.99
C LEU A 725 -16.25 15.20 59.99
N VAL A 726 -17.00 16.23 59.64
CA VAL A 726 -17.24 17.34 60.56
C VAL A 726 -18.52 17.09 61.32
N ILE A 727 -18.45 17.14 62.65
CA ILE A 727 -19.58 16.99 63.55
C ILE A 727 -19.72 18.32 64.29
N VAL A 728 -20.85 18.99 64.13
CA VAL A 728 -21.14 20.27 64.78
C VAL A 728 -22.24 20.04 65.80
N ASN A 729 -21.94 20.32 67.07
CA ASN A 729 -22.96 20.42 68.09
C ASN A 729 -23.49 21.84 68.11
N VAL A 730 -24.78 22.01 67.86
CA VAL A 730 -25.40 23.34 67.88
C VAL A 730 -26.38 23.37 69.04
N ASP A 731 -25.90 23.83 70.20
CA ASP A 731 -26.72 23.94 71.41
C ASP A 731 -27.83 25.02 71.30
N GLY A 732 -27.93 25.75 70.19
CA GLY A 732 -28.94 26.78 69.92
C GLY A 732 -30.06 26.42 68.93
N PHE A 733 -30.06 25.24 68.27
CA PHE A 733 -31.12 24.92 67.28
C PHE A 733 -32.52 24.74 67.90
N SER A 734 -32.60 24.48 69.21
CA SER A 734 -33.86 24.25 69.92
C SER A 734 -34.57 25.52 70.39
N GLU A 735 -33.88 26.67 70.32
CA GLU A 735 -34.45 27.99 70.68
C GLU A 735 -34.64 28.91 69.46
N MET A 736 -34.30 28.43 68.24
CA MET A 736 -34.44 29.18 67.00
C MET A 736 -35.83 29.03 66.37
N SER A 737 -36.38 30.12 65.84
CA SER A 737 -37.62 30.09 65.04
C SER A 737 -37.51 29.16 63.82
N ASP A 738 -38.64 28.58 63.39
CA ASP A 738 -38.71 27.67 62.24
C ASP A 738 -38.11 28.28 60.95
N ALA A 739 -38.15 29.62 60.82
CA ALA A 739 -37.57 30.36 59.69
C ALA A 739 -36.03 30.31 59.67
N LYS A 740 -35.35 30.54 60.80
CA LYS A 740 -33.88 30.52 60.90
C LYS A 740 -33.32 29.09 60.74
N THR A 741 -34.08 28.11 61.24
CA THR A 741 -33.80 26.68 61.05
C THR A 741 -33.86 26.26 59.57
N LEU A 742 -34.84 26.76 58.81
CA LEU A 742 -34.96 26.49 57.38
C LEU A 742 -33.84 27.16 56.58
N GLU A 743 -33.44 28.38 56.96
CA GLU A 743 -32.36 29.13 56.32
C GLU A 743 -30.98 28.44 56.48
N ILE A 744 -30.64 27.97 57.69
CA ILE A 744 -29.41 27.21 57.93
C ILE A 744 -29.44 25.88 57.15
N LYS A 745 -30.59 25.20 57.12
CA LYS A 745 -30.75 23.98 56.31
C LYS A 745 -30.56 24.25 54.82
N ASN A 746 -31.06 25.37 54.28
CA ASN A 746 -30.87 25.76 52.89
C ASN A 746 -29.40 26.06 52.58
N ARG A 747 -28.71 26.85 53.42
CA ARG A 747 -27.28 27.15 53.28
C ARG A 747 -26.42 25.89 53.32
N LEU A 748 -26.71 25.00 54.25
CA LEU A 748 -26.02 23.71 54.38
C LEU A 748 -26.43 22.71 53.31
N SER A 749 -27.46 22.96 52.52
CA SER A 749 -27.82 22.12 51.37
C SER A 749 -27.17 22.61 50.07
N GLU A 750 -26.58 23.81 50.06
CA GLU A 750 -25.91 24.36 48.88
C GLU A 750 -24.70 23.52 48.44
N PRO A 751 -24.56 23.20 47.15
CA PRO A 751 -23.39 22.50 46.61
C PRO A 751 -22.07 23.24 46.82
N ALA A 752 -22.12 24.57 46.97
CA ALA A 752 -20.95 25.43 47.14
C ALA A 752 -20.33 25.33 48.56
N PHE A 753 -21.06 24.81 49.54
CA PHE A 753 -20.59 24.70 50.92
C PHE A 753 -19.37 23.73 51.01
N PRO A 754 -18.29 24.11 51.71
CA PRO A 754 -16.98 23.46 51.59
C PRO A 754 -16.88 22.04 52.16
N VAL A 755 -17.83 21.63 53.01
CA VAL A 755 -17.82 20.32 53.68
C VAL A 755 -18.80 19.35 53.05
N ASN A 756 -18.29 18.22 52.55
CA ASN A 756 -19.11 17.18 51.92
C ASN A 756 -19.50 16.03 52.87
N ALA A 757 -18.90 15.93 54.06
CA ALA A 757 -19.27 14.99 55.10
C ALA A 757 -19.53 15.77 56.41
N LEU A 758 -20.80 16.08 56.69
CA LEU A 758 -21.22 16.91 57.82
C LEU A 758 -22.31 16.20 58.63
N VAL A 759 -22.21 16.27 59.95
CA VAL A 759 -23.24 15.81 60.89
C VAL A 759 -23.57 16.96 61.83
N LEU A 760 -24.85 17.31 61.95
CA LEU A 760 -25.35 18.31 62.89
C LEU A 760 -26.10 17.61 64.01
N THR A 761 -25.85 17.99 65.26
CA THR A 761 -26.65 17.54 66.41
C THR A 761 -27.45 18.70 66.99
N SER A 762 -28.71 18.44 67.35
CA SER A 762 -29.60 19.39 68.03
C SER A 762 -30.37 18.70 69.15
N GLN A 763 -30.35 19.30 70.35
CA GLN A 763 -31.09 18.82 71.52
C GLN A 763 -32.46 19.51 71.60
N THR A 764 -33.55 18.81 71.29
CA THR A 764 -34.92 19.32 71.49
C THR A 764 -35.43 18.97 72.89
N LYS A 765 -36.04 19.94 73.61
CA LYS A 765 -36.63 19.77 74.96
C LYS A 765 -37.92 18.93 75.03
N LEU A 766 -38.43 18.42 73.91
CA LEU A 766 -39.65 17.60 73.83
C LEU A 766 -39.29 16.11 73.74
N GLU A 767 -39.99 15.27 74.51
CA GLU A 767 -39.93 13.79 74.53
C GLU A 767 -40.32 13.18 73.16
N MET A 768 -39.49 13.40 72.13
CA MET A 768 -39.65 12.79 70.82
C MET A 768 -38.52 11.79 70.55
N LYS A 769 -38.90 10.65 69.96
CA LYS A 769 -37.97 9.62 69.45
C LYS A 769 -36.89 10.28 68.56
N GLY A 770 -35.65 9.83 68.67
CA GLY A 770 -34.54 10.34 67.86
C GLY A 770 -34.86 10.30 66.37
N ARG A 771 -34.54 11.36 65.65
CA ARG A 771 -34.77 11.53 64.21
C ARG A 771 -33.48 11.81 63.47
N LEU A 772 -33.27 11.12 62.35
CA LEU A 772 -32.17 11.25 61.43
C LEU A 772 -32.70 11.69 60.06
N TYR A 773 -32.29 12.86 59.59
CA TYR A 773 -32.66 13.36 58.27
C TYR A 773 -31.43 13.62 57.42
N SER A 774 -31.45 13.12 56.17
CA SER A 774 -30.50 13.48 55.14
C SER A 774 -30.92 14.78 54.47
N LEU A 775 -30.09 15.82 54.59
CA LEU A 775 -30.35 17.11 53.91
C LEU A 775 -30.27 17.02 52.38
N CYS A 776 -29.78 15.88 51.85
CA CYS A 776 -29.64 15.64 50.42
C CYS A 776 -30.93 15.16 49.72
N GLN A 777 -32.04 15.00 50.45
CA GLN A 777 -33.34 14.63 49.88
C GLN A 777 -34.30 15.83 49.70
N ILE A 778 -33.91 17.03 50.12
CA ILE A 778 -34.70 18.24 49.87
C ILE A 778 -34.21 18.84 48.54
N GLY A 779 -34.75 18.30 47.45
CA GLY A 779 -34.56 18.77 46.09
C GLY A 779 -35.84 18.55 45.31
#